data_AF-A0A3P1V437-F1
#
_entry.id   AF-A0A3P1V437-F1
#
_cell.length_a   1.000
_cell.length_b   1.000
_cell.length_c   1.000
_cell.angle_alpha   90.00
_cell.angle_beta   90.00
_cell.angle_gamma   90.00
#
_symmetry.space_group_name_H-M   'P 1'
#
loop_
_entity.id
_entity.type
_entity.pdbx_description
1 polymer ?
#
loop_
_entity_poly.entity_id
_entity_poly.type
_entity_poly.pdbx_seq_one_letter_code
_entity_poly.pdbx_strand_id
1 'polypeptide(L)'
;MGQDMNVLRSRQRDPEVQMPQVRSGVTWELAHGRMQVRTSSGQHTLGTEAMAPVVRALLEAADGSTTATQVAEATGLRSTVVAQFYDRLWAVGAVELLPGPCPVDQPSDEPLWASLSWSGGVVQSVGSTQEALQRLGSRGVNVHGDGPIAVELRTALADAGVVADDTDPEALALVLWSDDTVSLALELWWDGRSVALLAIGDRGVALSPLLYMGESPCPVCAAATAADMGGPSVTLWLQELALGIIVRQTIALLSASDTTVWPQQGVQVAADSLATRNTSTWSQPGCPHCSAASEPLEQIPFSVRYEASVAVAPARFLPSARIDDHYRPEFLRLQSQMPRWNHCDSFPLPDVVPGPDLGPGVAEQPDALLAAVLRATVGLHDAVNEYGLPKRWAPSAANIGSPRGYVIAGAAGVRPSGAYAYVPEKHRLAKLSDVEHDGPDLLVLTSYSGVLEPKYGDRALKLSFLDVGCARAAATTVGSALGVRLSDASVTPPLHQMLREKLALDGSGERIAAVLAVDAASGRNRPDPTSQRLVDQLPGRHSVGSFAPERVPQDLVEPLLVESFADVASVGPGSPLLRAVVLHFDPSGERVVAARWLPDGEPCPLRKPTDPRLLTVQPAAATGSGIIVLVADLPAIFRQHGESGYFATLQVAGGLLYRFELRCAAARIGTGILGGVIAPALRWSLGLDGVSSAPLVACVFGKEPM
;
A
#
# COMPACT_ATOMS: atom_id res chain seq x y z
N MET A 1 17.22 7.09 -26.09
CA MET A 1 15.82 7.46 -25.82
C MET A 1 15.62 7.40 -24.32
N GLY A 2 15.76 8.56 -23.68
CA GLY A 2 15.53 8.77 -22.25
C GLY A 2 14.87 10.13 -22.12
N GLN A 3 14.03 10.29 -21.09
CA GLN A 3 12.94 11.27 -20.93
C GLN A 3 11.58 10.61 -21.20
N ASP A 4 10.92 10.07 -20.18
CA ASP A 4 9.44 9.94 -20.19
C ASP A 4 8.84 9.65 -18.79
N MET A 5 9.56 9.94 -17.71
CA MET A 5 9.19 9.47 -16.36
C MET A 5 8.95 10.54 -15.31
N ASN A 6 8.93 11.82 -15.73
CA ASN A 6 8.42 12.94 -14.92
C ASN A 6 6.89 13.14 -15.13
N VAL A 7 6.26 12.30 -15.95
CA VAL A 7 5.18 12.69 -16.86
C VAL A 7 3.77 12.84 -16.23
N LEU A 8 3.48 12.34 -15.04
CA LEU A 8 2.10 12.45 -14.51
C LEU A 8 1.83 13.73 -13.70
N ARG A 9 2.88 14.43 -13.23
CA ARG A 9 2.78 15.83 -12.75
C ARG A 9 3.59 16.84 -13.56
N SER A 10 4.59 16.41 -14.35
CA SER A 10 5.30 17.32 -15.26
C SER A 10 4.52 17.68 -16.51
N ARG A 11 3.41 16.98 -16.84
CA ARG A 11 2.54 17.37 -17.97
C ARG A 11 1.78 18.69 -17.76
N GLN A 12 1.87 19.30 -16.59
CA GLN A 12 1.36 20.67 -16.34
C GLN A 12 2.45 21.70 -15.99
N ARG A 13 3.73 21.32 -15.95
CA ARG A 13 4.81 22.23 -15.55
C ARG A 13 5.70 22.50 -16.75
N ASP A 14 5.61 23.70 -17.29
CA ASP A 14 6.59 24.23 -18.23
C ASP A 14 7.79 24.75 -17.42
N PRO A 15 8.93 24.04 -17.39
CA PRO A 15 10.09 24.43 -16.59
C PRO A 15 10.71 25.76 -17.03
N GLU A 16 10.38 26.25 -18.24
CA GLU A 16 10.89 27.53 -18.74
C GLU A 16 10.15 28.73 -18.13
N VAL A 17 8.95 28.53 -17.59
CA VAL A 17 8.07 29.60 -17.06
C VAL A 17 8.05 29.63 -15.53
N GLN A 18 8.56 28.58 -14.87
CA GLN A 18 8.56 28.49 -13.40
C GLN A 18 9.66 29.32 -12.75
N MET A 19 9.33 29.92 -11.60
CA MET A 19 10.24 30.74 -10.81
C MET A 19 10.63 29.99 -9.53
N PRO A 20 11.89 29.56 -9.38
CA PRO A 20 12.35 28.87 -8.18
C PRO A 20 12.47 29.84 -7.01
N GLN A 21 11.98 29.42 -5.84
CA GLN A 21 12.11 30.16 -4.59
C GLN A 21 12.64 29.24 -3.50
N VAL A 22 13.77 29.60 -2.87
CA VAL A 22 14.23 28.97 -1.63
C VAL A 22 13.20 29.28 -0.55
N ARG A 23 12.74 28.22 0.09
CA ARG A 23 11.72 28.29 1.12
C ARG A 23 12.28 28.99 2.36
N SER A 24 11.55 29.94 2.93
CA SER A 24 12.03 30.74 4.07
C SER A 24 12.29 29.92 5.33
N GLY A 25 11.61 28.77 5.50
CA GLY A 25 11.92 27.84 6.59
C GLY A 25 13.23 27.07 6.38
N VAL A 26 13.69 26.93 5.13
CA VAL A 26 14.87 26.12 4.78
C VAL A 26 16.15 26.91 5.05
N THR A 27 17.12 26.25 5.68
CA THR A 27 18.42 26.85 5.97
C THR A 27 19.48 26.26 5.06
N TRP A 28 20.44 27.07 4.63
CA TRP A 28 21.55 26.63 3.81
C TRP A 28 22.83 27.34 4.18
N GLU A 29 23.95 26.62 4.11
CA GLU A 29 25.25 27.11 4.53
C GLU A 29 26.39 26.50 3.71
N LEU A 30 27.58 27.10 3.80
CA LEU A 30 28.82 26.51 3.30
C LEU A 30 29.51 25.77 4.45
N ALA A 31 29.47 24.44 4.41
CA ALA A 31 30.08 23.59 5.43
C ALA A 31 31.04 22.57 4.79
N HIS A 32 32.25 22.48 5.34
CA HIS A 32 33.32 21.60 4.82
C HIS A 32 33.60 21.80 3.32
N GLY A 33 33.59 23.08 2.88
CA GLY A 33 33.82 23.45 1.49
C GLY A 33 32.67 23.15 0.52
N ARG A 34 31.54 22.60 0.99
CA ARG A 34 30.37 22.26 0.15
C ARG A 34 29.13 22.99 0.62
N MET A 35 28.24 23.28 -0.31
CA MET A 35 26.94 23.85 0.03
C MET A 35 26.06 22.76 0.64
N GLN A 36 25.43 23.07 1.76
CA GLN A 36 24.52 22.18 2.45
C GLN A 36 23.17 22.87 2.62
N VAL A 37 22.10 22.13 2.37
CA VAL A 37 20.73 22.59 2.58
C VAL A 37 20.09 21.69 3.61
N ARG A 38 19.44 22.28 4.60
CA ARG A 38 18.75 21.58 5.67
C ARG A 38 17.25 21.82 5.54
N THR A 39 16.53 20.73 5.36
CA THR A 39 15.07 20.68 5.27
C THR A 39 14.52 19.79 6.39
N SER A 40 13.18 19.70 6.52
CA SER A 40 12.57 18.77 7.47
C SER A 40 12.89 17.29 7.20
N SER A 41 13.32 16.93 5.98
CA SER A 41 13.72 15.57 5.61
C SER A 41 15.19 15.26 5.91
N GLY A 42 15.96 16.25 6.35
CA GLY A 42 17.35 16.11 6.72
C GLY A 42 18.28 17.09 6.01
N GLN A 43 19.56 16.75 6.03
CA GLN A 43 20.64 17.59 5.52
C GLN A 43 21.16 17.02 4.19
N HIS A 44 21.19 17.87 3.16
CA HIS A 44 21.51 17.50 1.80
C HIS A 44 22.76 18.26 1.35
N THR A 45 23.79 17.54 0.90
CA THR A 45 25.00 18.15 0.35
C THR A 45 24.85 18.37 -1.15
N LEU A 46 25.14 19.57 -1.62
CA LEU A 46 24.99 19.99 -3.00
C LEU A 46 26.34 20.12 -3.70
N GLY A 47 26.52 19.36 -4.77
CA GLY A 47 27.70 19.44 -5.63
C GLY A 47 29.01 19.03 -4.96
N THR A 48 30.11 19.41 -5.60
CA THR A 48 31.47 19.25 -5.08
C THR A 48 31.99 20.57 -4.53
N GLU A 49 33.14 20.56 -3.84
CA GLU A 49 33.75 21.79 -3.31
C GLU A 49 34.02 22.83 -4.39
N ALA A 50 34.48 22.39 -5.57
CA ALA A 50 34.71 23.26 -6.72
C ALA A 50 33.42 23.91 -7.26
N MET A 51 32.25 23.30 -7.02
CA MET A 51 30.96 23.81 -7.46
C MET A 51 30.31 24.74 -6.44
N ALA A 52 30.86 24.89 -5.23
CA ALA A 52 30.22 25.66 -4.16
C ALA A 52 29.88 27.12 -4.56
N PRO A 53 30.73 27.87 -5.30
CA PRO A 53 30.37 29.22 -5.75
C PRO A 53 29.17 29.24 -6.71
N VAL A 54 29.10 28.27 -7.62
CA VAL A 54 28.02 28.15 -8.60
C VAL A 54 26.72 27.75 -7.90
N VAL A 55 26.77 26.77 -6.99
CA VAL A 55 25.60 26.34 -6.22
C VAL A 55 25.07 27.48 -5.34
N ARG A 56 25.96 28.25 -4.70
CA ARG A 56 25.57 29.45 -3.96
C ARG A 56 24.83 30.45 -4.84
N ALA A 57 25.37 30.79 -6.01
CA ALA A 57 24.73 31.71 -6.93
C ALA A 57 23.34 31.21 -7.38
N LEU A 58 23.18 29.91 -7.61
CA LEU A 58 21.88 29.31 -7.94
C LEU A 58 20.89 29.35 -6.77
N LEU A 59 21.34 29.20 -5.53
CA LEU A 59 20.48 29.34 -4.34
C LEU A 59 20.08 30.80 -4.11
N GLU A 60 21.01 31.74 -4.29
CA GLU A 60 20.74 33.19 -4.18
C GLU A 60 19.79 33.69 -5.27
N ALA A 61 19.87 33.15 -6.49
CA ALA A 61 18.98 33.50 -7.59
C ALA A 61 17.57 32.87 -7.49
N ALA A 62 17.38 31.89 -6.60
CA ALA A 62 16.09 31.28 -6.36
C ALA A 62 15.30 32.08 -5.32
N ASP A 63 14.89 33.30 -5.67
CA ASP A 63 14.11 34.21 -4.83
C ASP A 63 12.63 34.29 -5.24
N GLY A 64 12.22 33.53 -6.26
CA GLY A 64 10.87 33.54 -6.82
C GLY A 64 10.59 34.69 -7.79
N SER A 65 11.61 35.45 -8.22
CA SER A 65 11.46 36.58 -9.15
C SER A 65 11.95 36.31 -10.58
N THR A 66 12.83 35.32 -10.76
CA THR A 66 13.44 34.98 -12.05
C THR A 66 13.13 33.54 -12.47
N THR A 67 13.08 33.26 -13.77
CA THR A 67 12.89 31.88 -14.27
C THR A 67 14.22 31.13 -14.35
N ALA A 68 14.16 29.79 -14.41
CA ALA A 68 15.36 28.97 -14.60
C ALA A 68 16.17 29.36 -15.86
N THR A 69 15.51 29.83 -16.91
CA THR A 69 16.15 30.34 -18.14
C THR A 69 16.91 31.64 -17.87
N GLN A 70 16.31 32.58 -17.15
CA GLN A 70 16.96 33.85 -16.80
C GLN A 70 18.16 33.63 -15.86
N VAL A 71 18.05 32.69 -14.91
CA VAL A 71 19.18 32.30 -14.05
C VAL A 71 20.30 31.67 -14.87
N ALA A 72 19.97 30.83 -15.86
CA ALA A 72 20.95 30.23 -16.75
C ALA A 72 21.73 31.28 -17.57
N GLU A 73 21.03 32.29 -18.10
CA GLU A 73 21.64 33.42 -18.80
C GLU A 73 22.59 34.22 -17.90
N ALA A 74 22.15 34.55 -16.68
CA ALA A 74 22.94 35.32 -15.72
C ALA A 74 24.19 34.56 -15.22
N THR A 75 24.10 33.23 -15.11
CA THR A 75 25.20 32.39 -14.61
C THR A 75 26.09 31.81 -15.72
N GLY A 76 25.72 31.96 -16.99
CA GLY A 76 26.40 31.35 -18.14
C GLY A 76 26.26 29.83 -18.21
N LEU A 77 25.28 29.25 -17.51
CA LEU A 77 25.00 27.82 -17.50
C LEU A 77 23.99 27.45 -18.60
N ARG A 78 23.90 26.15 -18.93
CA ARG A 78 22.82 25.66 -19.80
C ARG A 78 21.51 25.62 -19.03
N SER A 79 20.42 26.11 -19.63
CA SER A 79 19.06 26.10 -19.05
C SER A 79 18.65 24.72 -18.53
N THR A 80 18.94 23.67 -19.28
CA THR A 80 18.67 22.27 -18.89
C THR A 80 19.39 21.85 -17.60
N VAL A 81 20.58 22.37 -17.32
CA VAL A 81 21.33 22.07 -16.09
C VAL A 81 20.73 22.81 -14.90
N VAL A 82 20.33 24.06 -15.09
CA VAL A 82 19.68 24.88 -14.06
C VAL A 82 18.31 24.30 -13.70
N ALA A 83 17.50 23.93 -14.68
CA ALA A 83 16.22 23.25 -14.46
C ALA A 83 16.39 21.94 -13.68
N GLN A 84 17.33 21.08 -14.08
CA GLN A 84 17.63 19.83 -13.36
C GLN A 84 18.13 20.06 -11.94
N PHE A 85 18.84 21.17 -11.69
CA PHE A 85 19.29 21.53 -10.35
C PHE A 85 18.09 21.89 -9.46
N TYR A 86 17.18 22.74 -9.94
CA TYR A 86 15.99 23.11 -9.19
C TYR A 86 14.99 21.96 -9.03
N ASP A 87 14.83 21.08 -10.02
CA ASP A 87 14.01 19.87 -9.89
C ASP A 87 14.50 18.97 -8.73
N ARG A 88 15.83 18.86 -8.55
CA ARG A 88 16.39 18.10 -7.42
C ARG A 88 16.16 18.79 -6.10
N LEU A 89 16.32 20.11 -6.03
CA LEU A 89 16.03 20.88 -4.82
C LEU A 89 14.54 20.82 -4.46
N TRP A 90 13.67 20.86 -5.47
CA TRP A 90 12.22 20.68 -5.32
C TRP A 90 11.90 19.28 -4.78
N ALA A 91 12.53 18.24 -5.31
CA ALA A 91 12.34 16.86 -4.86
C ALA A 91 12.70 16.65 -3.38
N VAL A 92 13.71 17.36 -2.86
CA VAL A 92 14.09 17.30 -1.44
C VAL A 92 13.35 18.32 -0.55
N GLY A 93 12.44 19.11 -1.13
CA GLY A 93 11.61 20.09 -0.43
C GLY A 93 12.34 21.40 -0.06
N ALA A 94 13.44 21.71 -0.75
CA ALA A 94 14.26 22.89 -0.49
C ALA A 94 13.77 24.16 -1.21
N VAL A 95 13.22 24.00 -2.42
CA VAL A 95 12.68 25.10 -3.23
C VAL A 95 11.23 24.83 -3.64
N GLU A 96 10.48 25.90 -3.81
CA GLU A 96 9.18 25.92 -4.47
C GLU A 96 9.36 26.37 -5.92
N LEU A 97 8.53 25.85 -6.83
CA LEU A 97 8.53 26.21 -8.24
C LEU A 97 7.21 26.92 -8.56
N LEU A 98 7.24 28.25 -8.47
CA LEU A 98 6.05 29.08 -8.57
C LEU A 98 5.58 29.21 -10.03
N PRO A 99 4.26 29.29 -10.28
CA PRO A 99 3.71 29.50 -11.63
C PRO A 99 3.89 30.94 -12.15
N GLY A 100 4.39 31.85 -11.30
CA GLY A 100 4.64 33.25 -11.62
C GLY A 100 5.42 33.94 -10.49
N PRO A 101 5.72 35.24 -10.66
CA PRO A 101 6.55 35.96 -9.70
C PRO A 101 5.87 36.09 -8.35
N CYS A 102 6.67 35.92 -7.30
CA CYS A 102 6.21 36.11 -5.93
C CYS A 102 5.75 37.58 -5.74
N PRO A 103 4.56 37.84 -5.20
CA PRO A 103 4.14 39.19 -4.83
C PRO A 103 5.13 39.81 -3.83
N VAL A 104 5.55 41.06 -4.10
CA VAL A 104 6.58 41.78 -3.31
C VAL A 104 6.16 42.00 -1.84
N ASP A 105 4.87 41.91 -1.53
CA ASP A 105 4.28 42.18 -0.21
C ASP A 105 3.94 40.91 0.60
N GLN A 106 4.49 39.74 0.26
CA GLN A 106 4.27 38.55 1.09
C GLN A 106 5.03 38.68 2.42
N PRO A 107 4.37 38.53 3.59
CA PRO A 107 5.05 38.57 4.86
C PRO A 107 5.94 37.32 5.01
N SER A 108 7.23 37.46 4.69
CA SER A 108 8.26 36.42 4.85
C SER A 108 8.51 36.04 6.31
N ASP A 109 8.06 36.88 7.25
CA ASP A 109 8.45 36.86 8.66
C ASP A 109 7.33 36.38 9.59
N GLU A 110 6.21 35.89 9.05
CA GLU A 110 5.12 35.35 9.87
C GLU A 110 5.50 33.93 10.37
N PRO A 111 5.47 33.66 11.69
CA PRO A 111 5.87 32.36 12.25
C PRO A 111 5.14 31.16 11.64
N LEU A 112 3.88 31.35 11.25
CA LEU A 112 3.08 30.34 10.56
C LEU A 112 3.63 30.04 9.14
N TRP A 113 4.00 31.08 8.38
CA TRP A 113 4.64 30.92 7.08
C TRP A 113 5.95 30.15 7.21
N ALA A 114 6.83 30.55 8.13
CA ALA A 114 8.10 29.85 8.36
C ALA A 114 7.91 28.39 8.77
N SER A 115 6.91 28.10 9.63
CA SER A 115 6.56 26.74 10.05
C SER A 115 6.08 25.86 8.89
N LEU A 116 5.17 26.37 8.05
CA LEU A 116 4.72 25.68 6.85
C LEU A 116 5.85 25.51 5.83
N SER A 117 6.65 26.56 5.65
CA SER A 117 7.82 26.61 4.77
C SER A 117 8.96 25.67 5.22
N TRP A 118 9.00 25.28 6.49
CA TRP A 118 9.92 24.25 6.97
C TRP A 118 9.45 22.85 6.56
N SER A 119 8.15 22.59 6.56
CA SER A 119 7.60 21.28 6.19
C SER A 119 7.80 21.00 4.70
N GLY A 120 8.74 20.12 4.35
CA GLY A 120 8.98 19.64 2.97
C GLY A 120 7.72 19.10 2.26
N GLY A 121 6.70 18.69 3.02
CA GLY A 121 5.45 18.15 2.51
C GLY A 121 4.68 19.15 1.63
N VAL A 122 4.70 20.44 1.97
CA VAL A 122 3.96 21.51 1.26
C VAL A 122 4.19 21.49 -0.23
N VAL A 123 5.45 21.44 -0.63
CA VAL A 123 5.85 21.53 -2.03
C VAL A 123 5.47 20.26 -2.80
N GLN A 124 5.53 19.13 -2.12
CA GLN A 124 5.23 17.82 -2.69
C GLN A 124 3.71 17.62 -2.80
N SER A 125 2.92 18.15 -1.87
CA SER A 125 1.47 17.92 -1.76
C SER A 125 0.62 18.98 -2.48
N VAL A 126 0.90 20.26 -2.23
CA VAL A 126 0.10 21.42 -2.65
C VAL A 126 0.88 22.41 -3.52
N GLY A 127 2.19 22.26 -3.67
CA GLY A 127 2.98 22.97 -4.67
C GLY A 127 3.60 24.29 -4.20
N SER A 128 2.97 25.02 -3.27
CA SER A 128 3.55 26.22 -2.64
C SER A 128 3.07 26.45 -1.21
N THR A 129 3.86 27.20 -0.43
CA THR A 129 3.50 27.65 0.93
C THR A 129 2.30 28.60 0.90
N GLN A 130 2.18 29.42 -0.14
CA GLN A 130 1.02 30.29 -0.33
C GLN A 130 -0.29 29.50 -0.49
N GLU A 131 -0.28 28.44 -1.32
CA GLU A 131 -1.47 27.60 -1.50
C GLU A 131 -1.85 26.88 -0.19
N ALA A 132 -0.84 26.41 0.57
CA ALA A 132 -1.07 25.80 1.87
C ALA A 132 -1.78 26.75 2.85
N LEU A 133 -1.37 28.02 2.90
CA LEU A 133 -2.01 29.05 3.72
C LEU A 133 -3.42 29.39 3.24
N GLN A 134 -3.63 29.52 1.93
CA GLN A 134 -4.96 29.78 1.37
C GLN A 134 -5.95 28.66 1.73
N ARG A 135 -5.51 27.40 1.68
CA ARG A 135 -6.33 26.24 2.08
C ARG A 135 -6.64 26.24 3.58
N LEU A 136 -5.69 26.66 4.41
CA LEU A 136 -5.88 26.78 5.85
C LEU A 136 -6.94 27.84 6.17
N GLY A 137 -6.84 29.01 5.52
CA GLY A 137 -7.78 30.12 5.68
C GLY A 137 -9.14 29.94 5.00
N SER A 138 -9.36 28.84 4.27
CA SER A 138 -10.62 28.56 3.56
C SER A 138 -11.42 27.40 4.16
N ARG A 139 -11.00 26.81 5.29
CA ARG A 139 -11.65 25.64 5.90
C ARG A 139 -11.94 25.87 7.37
N GLY A 140 -13.18 25.56 7.77
CA GLY A 140 -13.68 25.71 9.14
C GLY A 140 -13.27 24.59 10.10
N VAL A 141 -13.10 24.92 11.38
CA VAL A 141 -13.00 23.96 12.50
C VAL A 141 -13.92 24.36 13.65
N ASN A 142 -14.69 23.40 14.16
CA ASN A 142 -15.57 23.58 15.31
C ASN A 142 -15.05 22.76 16.49
N VAL A 143 -14.86 23.42 17.63
CA VAL A 143 -14.39 22.75 18.85
C VAL A 143 -15.58 22.56 19.79
N HIS A 144 -15.94 21.29 20.02
CA HIS A 144 -17.03 20.91 20.91
C HIS A 144 -16.48 20.37 22.23
N GLY A 145 -17.09 20.81 23.33
CA GLY A 145 -16.71 20.47 24.69
C GLY A 145 -16.46 21.70 25.54
N ASP A 146 -16.43 21.50 26.85
CA ASP A 146 -16.34 22.58 27.84
C ASP A 146 -14.99 22.61 28.56
N GLY A 147 -14.73 23.72 29.25
CA GLY A 147 -13.57 23.89 30.13
C GLY A 147 -12.39 24.63 29.49
N PRO A 148 -11.31 24.85 30.27
CA PRO A 148 -10.18 25.69 29.85
C PRO A 148 -9.52 25.24 28.56
N ILE A 149 -9.38 23.91 28.38
CA ILE A 149 -8.73 23.35 27.20
C ILE A 149 -9.51 23.60 25.90
N ALA A 150 -10.85 23.64 25.96
CA ALA A 150 -11.68 23.96 24.81
C ALA A 150 -11.53 25.42 24.37
N VAL A 151 -11.32 26.33 25.33
CA VAL A 151 -11.07 27.75 25.07
C VAL A 151 -9.67 27.92 24.47
N GLU A 152 -8.66 27.34 25.10
CA GLU A 152 -7.27 27.42 24.61
C GLU A 152 -7.11 26.79 23.23
N LEU A 153 -7.79 25.67 22.94
CA LEU A 153 -7.74 25.06 21.62
C LEU A 153 -8.34 25.97 20.54
N ARG A 154 -9.45 26.65 20.83
CA ARG A 154 -10.05 27.63 19.91
C ARG A 154 -9.11 28.81 19.65
N THR A 155 -8.53 29.36 20.71
CA THR A 155 -7.55 30.46 20.59
C THR A 155 -6.34 30.03 19.78
N ALA A 156 -5.73 28.88 20.08
CA ALA A 156 -4.54 28.40 19.39
C ALA A 156 -4.79 28.09 17.91
N LEU A 157 -5.98 27.59 17.55
CA LEU A 157 -6.37 27.39 16.15
C LEU A 157 -6.57 28.73 15.42
N ALA A 158 -7.23 29.69 16.07
CA ALA A 158 -7.42 31.04 15.52
C ALA A 158 -6.07 31.76 15.30
N ASP A 159 -5.16 31.69 16.28
CA ASP A 159 -3.79 32.23 16.19
C ASP A 159 -2.97 31.54 15.09
N ALA A 160 -3.28 30.27 14.79
CA ALA A 160 -2.69 29.53 13.68
C ALA A 160 -3.36 29.81 12.32
N GLY A 161 -4.28 30.77 12.23
CA GLY A 161 -4.94 31.16 10.98
C GLY A 161 -5.99 30.15 10.49
N VAL A 162 -6.47 29.25 11.35
CA VAL A 162 -7.59 28.35 11.05
C VAL A 162 -8.90 29.09 11.27
N VAL A 163 -9.81 29.03 10.30
CA VAL A 163 -11.15 29.63 10.45
C VAL A 163 -11.93 28.79 11.45
N ALA A 164 -12.29 29.36 12.60
CA ALA A 164 -13.24 28.75 13.52
C ALA A 164 -14.62 29.37 13.27
N ASP A 165 -15.54 28.62 12.67
CA ASP A 165 -16.89 29.07 12.38
C ASP A 165 -17.90 28.02 12.83
N ASP A 166 -18.44 28.20 14.03
CA ASP A 166 -19.43 27.32 14.64
C ASP A 166 -20.70 27.12 13.79
N THR A 167 -20.91 27.97 12.77
CA THR A 167 -22.06 27.90 11.86
C THR A 167 -21.79 27.13 10.57
N ASP A 168 -20.53 26.88 10.21
CA ASP A 168 -20.19 26.16 8.98
C ASP A 168 -20.51 24.65 9.13
N PRO A 169 -21.50 24.13 8.38
CA PRO A 169 -21.85 22.73 8.44
C PRO A 169 -20.81 21.81 7.76
N GLU A 170 -19.84 22.33 7.03
CA GLU A 170 -18.78 21.52 6.41
C GLU A 170 -17.47 21.54 7.23
N ALA A 171 -17.43 22.32 8.32
CA ALA A 171 -16.29 22.41 9.21
C ALA A 171 -15.97 21.07 9.90
N LEU A 172 -14.66 20.81 10.08
CA LEU A 172 -14.17 19.68 10.87
C LEU A 172 -14.60 19.86 12.34
N ALA A 173 -15.30 18.88 12.89
CA ALA A 173 -15.70 18.88 14.29
C ALA A 173 -14.64 18.18 15.16
N LEU A 174 -13.95 18.95 16.00
CA LEU A 174 -13.06 18.47 17.05
C LEU A 174 -13.85 18.35 18.36
N VAL A 175 -14.10 17.13 18.82
CA VAL A 175 -14.91 16.87 20.01
C VAL A 175 -14.00 16.42 21.15
N LEU A 176 -13.87 17.27 22.18
CA LEU A 176 -13.23 16.91 23.44
C LEU A 176 -14.09 15.87 24.14
N TRP A 177 -13.50 14.70 24.34
CA TRP A 177 -14.25 13.54 24.74
C TRP A 177 -14.58 13.54 26.23
N SER A 178 -15.86 13.35 26.50
CA SER A 178 -16.52 12.99 27.76
C SER A 178 -17.66 12.00 27.46
N ASP A 179 -18.19 11.31 28.47
CA ASP A 179 -19.31 10.38 28.26
C ASP A 179 -20.53 11.06 27.60
N ASP A 180 -20.77 12.33 27.93
CA ASP A 180 -21.88 13.11 27.37
C ASP A 180 -21.64 13.58 25.92
N THR A 181 -20.39 13.87 25.54
CA THR A 181 -20.08 14.43 24.21
C THR A 181 -20.01 13.39 23.09
N VAL A 182 -19.96 12.08 23.42
CA VAL A 182 -20.04 11.01 22.41
C VAL A 182 -21.38 11.03 21.67
N SER A 183 -22.47 11.39 22.35
CA SER A 183 -23.80 11.50 21.74
C SER A 183 -23.85 12.64 20.72
N LEU A 184 -23.30 13.81 21.07
CA LEU A 184 -23.16 14.94 20.15
C LEU A 184 -22.27 14.57 18.95
N ALA A 185 -21.14 13.91 19.19
CA ALA A 185 -20.27 13.45 18.11
C ALA A 185 -21.01 12.51 17.14
N LEU A 186 -21.88 11.64 17.67
CA LEU A 186 -22.69 10.72 16.88
C LEU A 186 -23.76 11.45 16.05
N GLU A 187 -24.40 12.48 16.60
CA GLU A 187 -25.33 13.36 15.87
C GLU A 187 -24.63 14.07 14.72
N LEU A 188 -23.49 14.74 14.98
CA LEU A 188 -22.69 15.39 13.95
C LEU A 188 -22.25 14.40 12.86
N TRP A 189 -21.86 13.19 13.26
CA TRP A 189 -21.50 12.13 12.31
C TRP A 189 -22.68 11.69 11.44
N TRP A 190 -23.88 11.57 12.00
CA TRP A 190 -25.10 11.26 11.23
C TRP A 190 -25.48 12.35 10.25
N ASP A 191 -25.21 13.61 10.59
CA ASP A 191 -25.39 14.77 9.72
C ASP A 191 -24.33 14.84 8.59
N GLY A 192 -23.40 13.89 8.55
CA GLY A 192 -22.37 13.81 7.51
C GLY A 192 -21.15 14.69 7.78
N ARG A 193 -20.96 15.18 9.02
CA ARG A 193 -19.78 15.95 9.43
C ARG A 193 -18.55 15.04 9.53
N SER A 194 -17.37 15.60 9.26
CA SER A 194 -16.11 14.98 9.65
C SER A 194 -15.86 15.24 11.13
N VAL A 195 -15.69 14.18 11.93
CA VAL A 195 -15.58 14.27 13.40
C VAL A 195 -14.25 13.67 13.87
N ALA A 196 -13.57 14.31 14.81
CA ALA A 196 -12.43 13.73 15.53
C ALA A 196 -12.70 13.77 17.04
N LEU A 197 -12.51 12.64 17.72
CA LEU A 197 -12.60 12.55 19.17
C LEU A 197 -11.23 12.79 19.80
N LEU A 198 -11.19 13.64 20.84
CA LEU A 198 -9.99 14.07 21.53
C LEU A 198 -10.09 13.70 23.01
N ALA A 199 -9.42 12.63 23.42
CA ALA A 199 -9.31 12.22 24.83
C ALA A 199 -8.09 12.84 25.47
N ILE A 200 -8.26 13.49 26.62
CA ILE A 200 -7.17 14.10 27.39
C ILE A 200 -7.39 13.72 28.84
N GLY A 201 -6.52 12.87 29.38
CA GLY A 201 -6.60 12.37 30.75
C GLY A 201 -5.22 12.29 31.38
N ASP A 202 -5.16 11.96 32.66
CA ASP A 202 -3.90 11.87 33.41
C ASP A 202 -2.88 10.87 32.84
N ARG A 203 -3.32 9.89 32.06
CA ARG A 203 -2.44 8.90 31.39
C ARG A 203 -1.95 9.34 30.02
N GLY A 204 -2.48 10.42 29.44
CA GLY A 204 -1.98 10.94 28.17
C GLY A 204 -3.03 11.62 27.28
N VAL A 205 -2.67 11.74 26.00
CA VAL A 205 -3.50 12.33 24.94
C VAL A 205 -3.85 11.28 23.91
N ALA A 206 -5.11 11.20 23.49
CA ALA A 206 -5.57 10.35 22.39
C ALA A 206 -6.40 11.13 21.38
N LEU A 207 -6.08 10.96 20.11
CA LEU A 207 -6.86 11.46 18.98
C LEU A 207 -7.40 10.26 18.23
N SER A 208 -8.69 10.22 17.93
CA SER A 208 -9.25 9.21 17.01
C SER A 208 -8.79 9.46 15.57
N PRO A 209 -8.92 8.49 14.64
CA PRO A 209 -8.99 8.79 13.21
C PRO A 209 -10.11 9.80 12.90
N LEU A 210 -10.09 10.38 11.69
CA LEU A 210 -11.25 11.17 11.24
C LEU A 210 -12.43 10.25 10.97
N LEU A 211 -13.56 10.59 11.57
CA LEU A 211 -14.78 9.84 11.51
C LEU A 211 -15.73 10.49 10.51
N TYR A 212 -16.26 9.70 9.60
CA TYR A 212 -17.23 10.14 8.61
C TYR A 212 -18.19 9.01 8.23
N MET A 213 -19.45 9.36 8.01
CA MET A 213 -20.52 8.41 7.74
C MET A 213 -20.27 7.59 6.46
N GLY A 214 -20.26 6.27 6.61
CA GLY A 214 -20.03 5.32 5.51
C GLY A 214 -18.56 5.09 5.16
N GLU A 215 -17.62 5.84 5.75
CA GLU A 215 -16.19 5.75 5.44
C GLU A 215 -15.29 5.44 6.65
N SER A 216 -15.84 5.54 7.86
CA SER A 216 -15.19 5.14 9.10
C SER A 216 -16.18 4.43 10.04
N PRO A 217 -15.71 3.84 11.15
CA PRO A 217 -16.57 3.49 12.29
C PRO A 217 -17.25 4.73 12.91
N CYS A 218 -18.33 4.51 13.66
CA CYS A 218 -19.03 5.59 14.37
C CYS A 218 -18.25 6.09 15.62
N PRO A 219 -18.57 7.28 16.14
CA PRO A 219 -17.99 7.83 17.37
C PRO A 219 -18.05 6.90 18.58
N VAL A 220 -19.12 6.12 18.75
CA VAL A 220 -19.23 5.15 19.85
C VAL A 220 -18.15 4.06 19.76
N CYS A 221 -17.93 3.50 18.57
CA CYS A 221 -16.87 2.51 18.36
C CYS A 221 -15.46 3.11 18.49
N ALA A 222 -15.28 4.36 18.06
CA ALA A 222 -14.03 5.09 18.20
C ALA A 222 -13.70 5.37 19.68
N ALA A 223 -14.69 5.86 20.44
CA ALA A 223 -14.58 6.07 21.88
C ALA A 223 -14.20 4.77 22.61
N ALA A 224 -14.87 3.64 22.32
CA ALA A 224 -14.52 2.35 22.91
C ALA A 224 -13.04 1.95 22.70
N THR A 225 -12.41 2.42 21.62
CA THR A 225 -10.99 2.16 21.33
C THR A 225 -10.04 3.06 22.15
N ALA A 226 -10.52 4.23 22.58
CA ALA A 226 -9.71 5.24 23.25
C ALA A 226 -9.95 5.31 24.79
N ALA A 227 -10.81 4.47 25.36
CA ALA A 227 -11.35 4.58 26.74
C ALA A 227 -10.34 4.42 27.89
N ASP A 228 -9.06 4.26 27.57
CA ASP A 228 -8.02 3.96 28.54
C ASP A 228 -7.10 5.16 28.85
N MET A 229 -7.53 6.40 28.62
CA MET A 229 -6.70 7.61 28.86
C MET A 229 -6.77 8.18 30.29
N GLY A 230 -7.60 7.60 31.16
CA GLY A 230 -7.62 7.92 32.61
C GLY A 230 -8.60 9.01 33.03
N GLY A 231 -8.40 9.59 34.21
CA GLY A 231 -9.37 10.46 34.89
C GLY A 231 -9.21 11.97 34.60
N PRO A 232 -10.11 12.83 35.11
CA PRO A 232 -10.19 14.26 34.76
C PRO A 232 -9.05 15.15 35.30
N SER A 233 -8.11 14.61 36.09
CA SER A 233 -7.03 15.39 36.70
C SER A 233 -5.85 15.56 35.72
N VAL A 234 -6.01 16.45 34.74
CA VAL A 234 -4.98 16.76 33.74
C VAL A 234 -4.04 17.84 34.28
N THR A 235 -2.73 17.61 34.19
CA THR A 235 -1.72 18.63 34.54
C THR A 235 -1.62 19.71 33.45
N LEU A 236 -1.18 20.93 33.80
CA LEU A 236 -1.02 22.02 32.82
C LEU A 236 -0.10 21.63 31.64
N TRP A 237 1.03 20.99 31.94
CA TRP A 237 1.95 20.48 30.93
C TRP A 237 1.27 19.53 29.93
N LEU A 238 0.36 18.66 30.40
CA LEU A 238 -0.32 17.71 29.52
C LEU A 238 -1.39 18.39 28.65
N GLN A 239 -1.99 19.47 29.15
CA GLN A 239 -2.86 20.33 28.35
C GLN A 239 -2.08 21.02 27.22
N GLU A 240 -0.91 21.59 27.53
CA GLU A 240 -0.03 22.20 26.52
C GLU A 240 0.44 21.19 25.46
N LEU A 241 0.83 19.99 25.89
CA LEU A 241 1.19 18.90 24.98
C LEU A 241 0.01 18.53 24.07
N ALA A 242 -1.19 18.39 24.63
CA ALA A 242 -2.39 18.06 23.86
C ALA A 242 -2.70 19.14 22.82
N LEU A 243 -2.69 20.41 23.21
CA LEU A 243 -2.90 21.55 22.31
C LEU A 243 -1.91 21.52 21.14
N GLY A 244 -0.61 21.37 21.43
CA GLY A 244 0.42 21.30 20.39
C GLY A 244 0.22 20.15 19.40
N ILE A 245 -0.14 18.96 19.90
CA ILE A 245 -0.44 17.80 19.05
C ILE A 245 -1.67 18.08 18.18
N ILE A 246 -2.78 18.51 18.76
CA ILE A 246 -4.07 18.70 18.07
C ILE A 246 -3.96 19.80 17.01
N VAL A 247 -3.37 20.94 17.36
CA VAL A 247 -3.17 22.07 16.44
C VAL A 247 -2.26 21.63 15.28
N ARG A 248 -1.15 20.93 15.57
CA ARG A 248 -0.26 20.40 14.51
C ARG A 248 -1.00 19.47 13.55
N GLN A 249 -1.77 18.50 14.04
CA GLN A 249 -2.48 17.55 13.18
C GLN A 249 -3.56 18.26 12.33
N THR A 250 -4.24 19.25 12.92
CA THR A 250 -5.26 20.07 12.24
C THR A 250 -4.63 20.92 11.12
N ILE A 251 -3.54 21.64 11.39
CA ILE A 251 -2.82 22.42 10.38
C ILE A 251 -2.34 21.51 9.25
N ALA A 252 -1.68 20.40 9.57
CA ALA A 252 -1.16 19.46 8.59
C ALA A 252 -2.27 18.88 7.68
N LEU A 253 -3.44 18.58 8.24
CA LEU A 253 -4.61 18.11 7.49
C LEU A 253 -5.19 19.20 6.58
N LEU A 254 -5.49 20.38 7.12
CA LEU A 254 -6.25 21.42 6.41
C LEU A 254 -5.43 22.10 5.33
N SER A 255 -4.16 22.39 5.62
CA SER A 255 -3.21 22.94 4.65
C SER A 255 -2.64 21.88 3.70
N ALA A 256 -2.82 20.59 4.02
CA ALA A 256 -2.17 19.46 3.37
C ALA A 256 -0.63 19.59 3.33
N SER A 257 -0.03 20.34 4.27
CA SER A 257 1.38 20.76 4.25
C SER A 257 2.38 19.73 4.78
N ASP A 258 1.94 18.75 5.57
CA ASP A 258 2.82 17.81 6.27
C ASP A 258 2.13 16.45 6.44
N THR A 259 2.92 15.49 6.93
CA THR A 259 2.48 14.22 7.46
C THR A 259 1.56 14.42 8.67
N THR A 260 0.37 13.83 8.55
CA THR A 260 -0.65 13.75 9.60
C THR A 260 -1.10 12.30 9.74
N VAL A 261 -1.50 11.93 10.96
CA VAL A 261 -2.14 10.62 11.22
C VAL A 261 -3.54 10.56 10.61
N TRP A 262 -4.18 11.71 10.42
CA TRP A 262 -5.47 11.82 9.77
C TRP A 262 -5.38 11.66 8.24
N PRO A 263 -6.43 11.14 7.59
CA PRO A 263 -7.71 10.70 8.18
C PRO A 263 -7.65 9.28 8.80
N GLN A 264 -6.64 8.48 8.46
CA GLN A 264 -6.69 7.01 8.58
C GLN A 264 -6.48 6.50 9.99
N GLN A 265 -5.61 7.17 10.74
CA GLN A 265 -5.13 6.72 12.03
C GLN A 265 -5.43 7.77 13.09
N GLY A 266 -5.58 7.27 14.30
CA GLY A 266 -5.50 8.06 15.51
C GLY A 266 -4.07 8.04 16.05
N VAL A 267 -3.85 8.78 17.12
CA VAL A 267 -2.58 8.75 17.84
C VAL A 267 -2.84 8.76 19.33
N GLN A 268 -2.07 7.98 20.07
CA GLN A 268 -2.01 7.99 21.53
C GLN A 268 -0.60 8.39 21.95
N VAL A 269 -0.51 9.31 22.91
CA VAL A 269 0.74 9.77 23.51
C VAL A 269 0.64 9.55 25.01
N ALA A 270 1.48 8.67 25.56
CA ALA A 270 1.52 8.37 26.99
C ALA A 270 2.14 9.54 27.76
N ALA A 271 1.52 9.94 28.88
CA ALA A 271 1.97 11.08 29.67
C ALA A 271 3.33 10.85 30.36
N ASP A 272 3.63 9.60 30.76
CA ASP A 272 4.80 9.24 31.55
C ASP A 272 6.09 9.10 30.73
N SER A 273 5.97 8.70 29.47
CA SER A 273 7.07 8.26 28.61
C SER A 273 7.11 9.01 27.28
N LEU A 274 6.05 9.74 26.94
CA LEU A 274 5.83 10.34 25.62
C LEU A 274 5.83 9.31 24.49
N ALA A 275 5.67 8.03 24.83
CA ALA A 275 5.56 6.96 23.86
C ALA A 275 4.36 7.24 22.97
N THR A 276 4.63 7.37 21.68
CA THR A 276 3.62 7.68 20.67
C THR A 276 3.24 6.38 19.95
N ARG A 277 1.94 6.13 19.84
CA ARG A 277 1.40 4.96 19.15
C ARG A 277 0.29 5.38 18.20
N ASN A 278 0.38 4.96 16.94
CA ASN A 278 -0.73 5.12 16.02
C ASN A 278 -1.82 4.10 16.34
N THR A 279 -3.07 4.54 16.29
CA THR A 279 -4.23 3.71 16.58
C THR A 279 -5.13 3.64 15.36
N SER A 280 -5.96 2.60 15.32
CA SER A 280 -6.99 2.46 14.31
C SER A 280 -8.29 2.10 14.99
N THR A 281 -9.38 2.68 14.51
CA THR A 281 -10.72 2.36 15.00
C THR A 281 -11.38 1.38 14.05
N TRP A 282 -12.32 0.62 14.57
CA TRP A 282 -13.03 -0.38 13.78
C TRP A 282 -14.46 -0.53 14.30
N SER A 283 -15.38 -0.92 13.42
CA SER A 283 -16.79 -1.10 13.77
C SER A 283 -16.94 -2.34 14.64
N GLN A 284 -17.33 -2.18 15.90
CA GLN A 284 -17.59 -3.30 16.80
C GLN A 284 -18.74 -4.15 16.26
N PRO A 285 -18.65 -5.49 16.19
CA PRO A 285 -19.74 -6.34 15.72
C PRO A 285 -20.93 -6.17 16.67
N GLY A 286 -22.15 -6.13 16.14
CA GLY A 286 -23.35 -5.83 16.93
C GLY A 286 -23.58 -4.35 17.26
N CYS A 287 -22.69 -3.43 16.86
CA CYS A 287 -22.93 -1.99 17.04
C CYS A 287 -24.17 -1.53 16.25
N PRO A 288 -25.19 -0.91 16.89
CA PRO A 288 -26.41 -0.51 16.21
C PRO A 288 -26.25 0.66 15.23
N HIS A 289 -25.10 1.35 15.26
CA HIS A 289 -24.87 2.56 14.47
C HIS A 289 -24.07 2.31 13.18
N CYS A 290 -23.06 1.44 13.23
CA CYS A 290 -22.11 1.27 12.12
C CYS A 290 -21.71 -0.17 11.81
N SER A 291 -22.28 -1.16 12.50
CA SER A 291 -22.09 -2.57 12.18
C SER A 291 -23.31 -3.11 11.44
N ALA A 292 -23.09 -3.92 10.40
CA ALA A 292 -24.14 -4.73 9.81
C ALA A 292 -24.18 -6.16 10.40
N ALA A 293 -23.21 -6.54 11.24
CA ALA A 293 -23.31 -7.74 12.07
C ALA A 293 -24.36 -7.51 13.15
N SER A 294 -25.32 -8.43 13.25
CA SER A 294 -26.46 -8.36 14.17
C SER A 294 -26.09 -8.59 15.63
N GLU A 295 -25.04 -9.37 15.90
CA GLU A 295 -24.66 -9.78 17.25
C GLU A 295 -23.21 -9.40 17.59
N PRO A 296 -22.93 -9.00 18.84
CA PRO A 296 -21.57 -8.87 19.36
C PRO A 296 -20.80 -10.19 19.31
N LEU A 297 -19.48 -10.09 19.12
CA LEU A 297 -18.59 -11.23 19.27
C LEU A 297 -17.98 -11.25 20.67
N GLU A 298 -18.00 -12.41 21.33
CA GLU A 298 -17.35 -12.61 22.63
C GLU A 298 -15.82 -12.42 22.53
N GLN A 299 -15.20 -12.96 21.48
CA GLN A 299 -13.79 -12.76 21.17
C GLN A 299 -13.64 -12.23 19.75
N ILE A 300 -12.94 -11.10 19.63
CA ILE A 300 -12.67 -10.46 18.35
C ILE A 300 -11.34 -11.01 17.80
N PRO A 301 -11.35 -11.70 16.64
CA PRO A 301 -10.14 -12.25 16.05
C PRO A 301 -9.08 -11.18 15.75
N PHE A 302 -7.80 -11.57 15.81
CA PHE A 302 -6.69 -10.71 15.38
C PHE A 302 -6.92 -10.17 13.95
N SER A 303 -7.34 -11.02 13.02
CA SER A 303 -7.57 -10.66 11.62
C SER A 303 -8.58 -9.53 11.43
N VAL A 304 -9.65 -9.49 12.22
CA VAL A 304 -10.65 -8.40 12.17
C VAL A 304 -10.02 -7.07 12.56
N ARG A 305 -9.24 -7.05 13.65
CA ARG A 305 -8.53 -5.84 14.12
C ARG A 305 -7.44 -5.42 13.14
N TYR A 306 -6.68 -6.38 12.63
CA TYR A 306 -5.60 -6.16 11.69
C TYR A 306 -6.12 -5.56 10.37
N GLU A 307 -7.16 -6.15 9.76
CA GLU A 307 -7.77 -5.64 8.53
C GLU A 307 -8.28 -4.20 8.67
N ALA A 308 -8.90 -3.88 9.82
CA ALA A 308 -9.31 -2.51 10.09
C ALA A 308 -8.12 -1.55 10.25
N SER A 309 -7.02 -2.01 10.86
CA SER A 309 -5.82 -1.18 11.07
C SER A 309 -5.06 -0.82 9.80
N VAL A 310 -5.18 -1.64 8.76
CA VAL A 310 -4.47 -1.45 7.49
C VAL A 310 -5.37 -0.94 6.36
N ALA A 311 -6.62 -0.56 6.68
CA ALA A 311 -7.61 -0.09 5.71
C ALA A 311 -7.12 1.17 4.95
N VAL A 312 -7.48 1.27 3.67
CA VAL A 312 -7.12 2.44 2.84
C VAL A 312 -7.98 3.64 3.21
N ALA A 313 -7.37 4.83 3.28
CA ALA A 313 -8.07 6.09 3.44
C ALA A 313 -9.05 6.31 2.28
N PRO A 314 -10.18 6.96 2.54
CA PRO A 314 -11.04 7.41 1.46
C PRO A 314 -10.33 8.40 0.52
N ALA A 315 -10.64 8.28 -0.77
CA ALA A 315 -9.93 9.01 -1.84
C ALA A 315 -9.95 10.54 -1.65
N ARG A 316 -11.05 11.11 -1.18
CA ARG A 316 -11.18 12.57 -0.95
C ARG A 316 -10.25 13.14 0.12
N PHE A 317 -9.74 12.29 1.01
CA PHE A 317 -8.79 12.69 2.04
C PHE A 317 -7.34 12.37 1.66
N LEU A 318 -7.13 11.71 0.52
CA LEU A 318 -5.80 11.51 -0.03
C LEU A 318 -5.48 12.69 -0.94
N PRO A 319 -4.40 13.44 -0.66
CA PRO A 319 -3.89 14.40 -1.62
C PRO A 319 -3.60 13.68 -2.95
N SER A 320 -3.83 14.32 -4.08
CA SER A 320 -3.46 13.77 -5.40
C SER A 320 -1.97 13.40 -5.46
N ALA A 321 -1.12 14.03 -4.63
CA ALA A 321 0.31 13.71 -4.50
C ALA A 321 0.57 12.31 -3.95
N ARG A 322 -0.30 11.82 -3.05
CA ARG A 322 -0.18 10.46 -2.50
C ARG A 322 -0.61 9.39 -3.50
N ILE A 323 -1.35 9.76 -4.55
CA ILE A 323 -1.65 8.85 -5.67
C ILE A 323 -0.38 8.64 -6.50
N ASP A 324 0.44 9.68 -6.65
CA ASP A 324 1.73 9.62 -7.36
C ASP A 324 2.87 9.03 -6.51
N ASP A 325 2.69 8.86 -5.19
CA ASP A 325 3.68 8.23 -4.31
C ASP A 325 4.13 6.87 -4.85
N HIS A 326 3.25 6.13 -5.55
CA HIS A 326 3.58 4.86 -6.18
C HIS A 326 4.83 4.90 -7.09
N TYR A 327 5.13 6.06 -7.68
CA TYR A 327 6.21 6.29 -8.64
C TYR A 327 7.43 7.00 -8.06
N ARG A 328 7.46 7.24 -6.74
CA ARG A 328 8.62 7.85 -6.09
C ARG A 328 9.90 7.04 -6.35
N PRO A 329 11.01 7.68 -6.77
CA PRO A 329 12.25 6.99 -7.13
C PRO A 329 12.76 6.02 -6.04
N GLU A 330 12.62 6.37 -4.78
CA GLU A 330 12.98 5.53 -3.63
C GLU A 330 12.16 4.24 -3.55
N PHE A 331 10.88 4.26 -3.92
CA PHE A 331 10.03 3.08 -3.96
C PHE A 331 10.26 2.26 -5.23
N LEU A 332 10.54 2.91 -6.35
CA LEU A 332 10.95 2.22 -7.58
C LEU A 332 12.25 1.46 -7.39
N ARG A 333 13.22 2.04 -6.65
CA ARG A 333 14.49 1.38 -6.31
C ARG A 333 14.30 0.07 -5.56
N LEU A 334 13.23 -0.08 -4.76
CA LEU A 334 12.93 -1.33 -4.04
C LEU A 334 12.78 -2.52 -5.00
N GLN A 335 12.31 -2.32 -6.24
CA GLN A 335 12.17 -3.39 -7.25
C GLN A 335 13.51 -4.02 -7.64
N SER A 336 14.62 -3.30 -7.43
CA SER A 336 15.98 -3.77 -7.73
C SER A 336 16.74 -4.28 -6.50
N GLN A 337 16.17 -4.17 -5.29
CA GLN A 337 16.82 -4.58 -4.05
C GLN A 337 16.62 -6.08 -3.82
N MET A 338 17.52 -6.89 -4.37
CA MET A 338 17.48 -8.34 -4.24
C MET A 338 18.50 -8.86 -3.21
N PRO A 339 18.18 -9.94 -2.48
CA PRO A 339 19.14 -10.58 -1.59
C PRO A 339 20.34 -11.13 -2.36
N ARG A 340 21.52 -11.11 -1.73
CA ARG A 340 22.78 -11.52 -2.32
C ARG A 340 23.46 -12.59 -1.47
N TRP A 341 23.85 -13.68 -2.12
CA TRP A 341 24.62 -14.79 -1.53
C TRP A 341 25.95 -14.94 -2.26
N ASN A 342 26.76 -13.88 -2.25
CA ASN A 342 27.98 -13.81 -3.06
C ASN A 342 29.11 -14.74 -2.60
N HIS A 343 29.05 -15.22 -1.35
CA HIS A 343 30.08 -16.06 -0.73
C HIS A 343 29.68 -17.54 -0.64
N CYS A 344 28.49 -17.90 -1.12
CA CYS A 344 27.99 -19.27 -1.14
C CYS A 344 28.39 -19.98 -2.43
N ASP A 345 28.56 -21.30 -2.36
CA ASP A 345 28.72 -22.14 -3.54
C ASP A 345 27.51 -21.98 -4.47
N SER A 346 27.78 -21.89 -5.77
CA SER A 346 26.80 -21.49 -6.78
C SER A 346 26.57 -22.62 -7.78
N PHE A 347 25.31 -22.98 -7.98
CA PHE A 347 24.86 -24.04 -8.86
C PHE A 347 23.96 -23.44 -9.95
N PRO A 348 24.42 -23.32 -11.21
CA PRO A 348 23.62 -22.74 -12.28
C PRO A 348 22.40 -23.62 -12.59
N LEU A 349 21.27 -22.99 -12.92
CA LEU A 349 20.07 -23.69 -13.39
C LEU A 349 19.98 -23.62 -14.92
N PRO A 350 19.41 -24.65 -15.59
CA PRO A 350 19.14 -24.60 -17.02
C PRO A 350 18.26 -23.40 -17.39
N ASP A 351 18.54 -22.76 -18.52
CA ASP A 351 17.76 -21.62 -19.00
C ASP A 351 16.43 -22.07 -19.62
N VAL A 352 15.44 -22.30 -18.76
CA VAL A 352 14.07 -22.70 -19.16
C VAL A 352 13.13 -21.51 -18.97
N VAL A 353 12.45 -21.11 -20.04
CA VAL A 353 11.50 -19.98 -20.03
C VAL A 353 10.07 -20.52 -19.85
N PRO A 354 9.30 -20.04 -18.87
CA PRO A 354 7.88 -20.36 -18.77
C PRO A 354 7.09 -19.82 -19.97
N GLY A 355 6.27 -20.65 -20.61
CA GLY A 355 5.47 -20.24 -21.77
C GLY A 355 5.04 -21.40 -22.67
N PRO A 356 4.60 -21.11 -23.91
CA PRO A 356 4.02 -22.09 -24.84
C PRO A 356 4.92 -23.29 -25.17
N ASP A 357 6.24 -23.07 -25.17
CA ASP A 357 7.23 -24.12 -25.47
C ASP A 357 7.54 -25.01 -24.26
N LEU A 358 6.95 -24.70 -23.09
CA LEU A 358 7.10 -25.51 -21.90
C LEU A 358 6.24 -26.77 -22.04
N GLY A 359 6.90 -27.93 -22.12
CA GLY A 359 6.23 -29.22 -22.25
C GLY A 359 7.04 -30.36 -21.59
N PRO A 360 6.49 -31.59 -21.55
CA PRO A 360 7.06 -32.69 -20.79
C PRO A 360 8.49 -33.09 -21.21
N GLY A 361 8.87 -32.86 -22.48
CA GLY A 361 10.25 -33.12 -22.95
C GLY A 361 11.31 -32.21 -22.30
N VAL A 362 10.91 -31.07 -21.72
CA VAL A 362 11.80 -30.20 -20.95
C VAL A 362 12.14 -30.82 -19.58
N ALA A 363 11.21 -31.57 -18.98
CA ALA A 363 11.41 -32.20 -17.68
C ALA A 363 12.40 -33.38 -17.71
N GLU A 364 12.80 -33.85 -18.90
CA GLU A 364 13.81 -34.91 -19.07
C GLU A 364 15.24 -34.41 -18.81
N GLN A 365 15.47 -33.09 -18.84
CA GLN A 365 16.75 -32.50 -18.51
C GLN A 365 16.92 -32.38 -16.97
N PRO A 366 18.10 -32.68 -16.42
CA PRO A 366 18.37 -32.47 -15.00
C PRO A 366 18.05 -31.04 -14.59
N ASP A 367 17.30 -30.90 -13.50
CA ASP A 367 16.94 -29.62 -12.87
C ASP A 367 16.06 -28.67 -13.69
N ALA A 368 15.72 -29.00 -14.93
CA ALA A 368 14.91 -28.14 -15.80
C ALA A 368 13.50 -27.90 -15.26
N LEU A 369 12.89 -28.90 -14.63
CA LEU A 369 11.63 -28.76 -13.88
C LEU A 369 11.76 -27.69 -12.79
N LEU A 370 12.76 -27.83 -11.92
CA LEU A 370 12.96 -26.93 -10.80
C LEU A 370 13.31 -25.52 -11.28
N ALA A 371 14.10 -25.41 -12.36
CA ALA A 371 14.45 -24.17 -13.02
C ALA A 371 13.19 -23.44 -13.52
N ALA A 372 12.33 -24.12 -14.27
CA ALA A 372 11.09 -23.55 -14.79
C ALA A 372 10.15 -23.07 -13.66
N VAL A 373 9.97 -23.92 -12.63
CA VAL A 373 9.15 -23.61 -11.47
C VAL A 373 9.70 -22.39 -10.73
N LEU A 374 10.98 -22.38 -10.35
CA LEU A 374 11.59 -21.26 -9.64
C LEU A 374 11.53 -19.95 -10.45
N ARG A 375 11.74 -20.02 -11.77
CA ARG A 375 11.68 -18.86 -12.64
C ARG A 375 10.27 -18.25 -12.67
N ALA A 376 9.24 -19.08 -12.83
CA ALA A 376 7.86 -18.62 -12.83
C ALA A 376 7.40 -18.09 -11.46
N THR A 377 7.87 -18.71 -10.37
CA THR A 377 7.40 -18.45 -9.01
C THR A 377 8.03 -17.22 -8.37
N VAL A 378 9.35 -17.05 -8.49
CA VAL A 378 10.11 -15.96 -7.83
C VAL A 378 11.19 -15.35 -8.75
N GLY A 379 11.27 -15.80 -10.00
CA GLY A 379 12.24 -15.33 -10.98
C GLY A 379 11.88 -14.01 -11.64
N LEU A 380 12.87 -13.49 -12.36
CA LEU A 380 12.72 -12.32 -13.20
C LEU A 380 12.23 -12.73 -14.58
N HIS A 381 11.41 -11.87 -15.14
CA HIS A 381 11.02 -11.90 -16.54
C HIS A 381 12.10 -11.19 -17.36
N ASP A 382 12.35 -11.66 -18.58
CA ASP A 382 13.47 -11.16 -19.41
C ASP A 382 13.23 -9.73 -19.89
N ALA A 383 11.96 -9.38 -20.12
CA ALA A 383 11.56 -7.99 -20.36
C ALA A 383 11.69 -7.12 -19.10
N VAL A 384 12.03 -5.85 -19.31
CA VAL A 384 11.95 -4.80 -18.28
C VAL A 384 10.58 -4.13 -18.28
N ASN A 385 10.26 -3.42 -17.20
CA ASN A 385 9.09 -2.55 -17.17
C ASN A 385 9.36 -1.23 -17.91
N GLU A 386 8.32 -0.41 -18.00
CA GLU A 386 8.35 0.93 -18.59
C GLU A 386 9.41 1.86 -17.97
N TYR A 387 9.94 1.53 -16.79
CA TYR A 387 10.99 2.28 -16.10
C TYR A 387 12.38 1.68 -16.28
N GLY A 388 12.54 0.66 -17.14
CA GLY A 388 13.78 -0.06 -17.31
C GLY A 388 14.17 -0.92 -16.10
N LEU A 389 13.24 -1.17 -15.17
CA LEU A 389 13.46 -2.01 -13.99
C LEU A 389 13.03 -3.47 -14.25
N PRO A 390 13.56 -4.44 -13.49
CA PRO A 390 13.23 -5.85 -13.68
C PRO A 390 11.74 -6.14 -13.55
N LYS A 391 11.16 -6.95 -14.44
CA LYS A 391 9.81 -7.52 -14.25
C LYS A 391 9.91 -8.89 -13.58
N ARG A 392 8.79 -9.36 -13.02
CA ARG A 392 8.63 -10.68 -12.42
C ARG A 392 7.53 -11.46 -13.12
N TRP A 393 7.68 -12.79 -13.16
CA TRP A 393 6.68 -13.69 -13.70
C TRP A 393 5.40 -13.68 -12.84
N ALA A 394 5.53 -14.03 -11.57
CA ALA A 394 4.46 -13.90 -10.60
C ALA A 394 4.25 -12.42 -10.20
N PRO A 395 3.00 -11.92 -10.17
CA PRO A 395 2.72 -10.57 -9.70
C PRO A 395 3.06 -10.43 -8.22
N SER A 396 3.50 -9.23 -7.84
CA SER A 396 3.75 -8.85 -6.45
C SER A 396 3.42 -7.38 -6.23
N ALA A 397 3.14 -6.99 -4.99
CA ALA A 397 2.87 -5.61 -4.63
C ALA A 397 4.00 -4.66 -5.10
N ALA A 398 3.64 -3.71 -5.98
CA ALA A 398 4.56 -2.80 -6.66
C ALA A 398 5.75 -3.47 -7.37
N ASN A 399 5.62 -4.75 -7.74
CA ASN A 399 6.69 -5.54 -8.37
C ASN A 399 7.97 -5.65 -7.51
N ILE A 400 7.88 -5.43 -6.20
CA ILE A 400 9.05 -5.46 -5.28
C ILE A 400 9.59 -6.89 -5.14
N GLY A 401 8.69 -7.89 -5.08
CA GLY A 401 9.05 -9.30 -4.91
C GLY A 401 9.33 -9.68 -3.46
N SER A 402 8.30 -9.59 -2.61
CA SER A 402 8.39 -10.08 -1.22
C SER A 402 8.47 -11.61 -1.06
N PRO A 403 7.97 -12.46 -2.00
CA PRO A 403 8.20 -13.89 -1.91
C PRO A 403 9.66 -14.24 -2.22
N ARG A 404 10.28 -15.09 -1.40
CA ARG A 404 11.59 -15.70 -1.72
C ARG A 404 11.47 -17.21 -1.86
N GLY A 405 12.28 -17.78 -2.74
CA GLY A 405 12.30 -19.21 -3.02
C GLY A 405 13.57 -19.86 -2.49
N TYR A 406 13.37 -20.97 -1.77
CA TYR A 406 14.44 -21.83 -1.28
C TYR A 406 14.14 -23.28 -1.64
N VAL A 407 15.18 -24.10 -1.70
CA VAL A 407 15.08 -25.53 -2.04
C VAL A 407 15.80 -26.35 -0.99
N ILE A 408 15.14 -27.37 -0.44
CA ILE A 408 15.81 -28.47 0.25
C ILE A 408 15.96 -29.60 -0.75
N ALA A 409 17.20 -29.95 -1.09
CA ALA A 409 17.47 -31.03 -2.03
C ALA A 409 17.15 -32.39 -1.37
N GLY A 410 16.29 -33.15 -2.03
CA GLY A 410 15.93 -34.51 -1.62
C GLY A 410 16.96 -35.55 -2.05
N ALA A 411 16.87 -36.75 -1.48
CA ALA A 411 17.82 -37.85 -1.70
C ALA A 411 17.87 -38.39 -3.14
N ALA A 412 16.83 -38.14 -3.94
CA ALA A 412 16.72 -38.63 -5.32
C ALA A 412 17.26 -37.65 -6.39
N GLY A 413 17.73 -36.47 -6.00
CA GLY A 413 18.18 -35.41 -6.91
C GLY A 413 19.61 -35.58 -7.43
N VAL A 414 19.90 -34.95 -8.57
CA VAL A 414 21.27 -34.87 -9.15
C VAL A 414 22.15 -33.85 -8.40
N ARG A 415 21.52 -32.92 -7.67
CA ARG A 415 22.20 -31.90 -6.86
C ARG A 415 22.74 -32.50 -5.56
N PRO A 416 23.86 -31.97 -5.01
CA PRO A 416 24.28 -32.32 -3.67
C PRO A 416 23.16 -32.09 -2.66
N SER A 417 23.09 -32.93 -1.62
CA SER A 417 22.21 -32.67 -0.49
C SER A 417 22.53 -31.31 0.13
N GLY A 418 21.49 -30.61 0.61
CA GLY A 418 21.65 -29.26 1.13
C GLY A 418 20.41 -28.39 1.05
N ALA A 419 20.52 -27.24 1.70
CA ALA A 419 19.56 -26.17 1.63
C ALA A 419 20.09 -25.06 0.72
N TYR A 420 19.25 -24.57 -0.18
CA TYR A 420 19.63 -23.64 -1.25
C TYR A 420 18.71 -22.42 -1.27
N ALA A 421 19.28 -21.23 -1.47
CA ALA A 421 18.54 -20.03 -1.85
C ALA A 421 18.52 -19.89 -3.38
N TYR A 422 17.36 -19.55 -3.94
CA TYR A 422 17.29 -19.17 -5.35
C TYR A 422 17.72 -17.71 -5.53
N VAL A 423 18.59 -17.46 -6.52
CA VAL A 423 19.14 -16.15 -6.86
C VAL A 423 18.52 -15.69 -8.19
N PRO A 424 17.49 -14.83 -8.18
CA PRO A 424 16.73 -14.48 -9.39
C PRO A 424 17.57 -13.81 -10.48
N GLU A 425 18.46 -12.88 -10.11
CA GLU A 425 19.27 -12.10 -11.06
C GLU A 425 20.16 -12.96 -11.97
N LYS A 426 20.55 -14.14 -11.50
CA LYS A 426 21.49 -15.03 -12.20
C LYS A 426 20.92 -16.40 -12.50
N HIS A 427 19.61 -16.59 -12.27
CA HIS A 427 18.91 -17.85 -12.41
C HIS A 427 19.73 -19.07 -11.91
N ARG A 428 20.02 -19.09 -10.61
CA ARG A 428 20.91 -20.10 -10.00
C ARG A 428 20.53 -20.37 -8.55
N LEU A 429 21.06 -21.47 -8.01
CA LEU A 429 20.97 -21.81 -6.59
C LEU A 429 22.26 -21.46 -5.86
N ALA A 430 22.15 -20.90 -4.66
CA ALA A 430 23.25 -20.67 -3.74
C ALA A 430 23.11 -21.62 -2.56
N LYS A 431 24.10 -22.49 -2.31
CA LYS A 431 24.07 -23.44 -1.19
C LYS A 431 24.32 -22.72 0.13
N LEU A 432 23.37 -22.85 1.06
CA LEU A 432 23.40 -22.20 2.37
C LEU A 432 23.99 -23.12 3.44
N SER A 433 23.58 -24.40 3.43
CA SER A 433 24.00 -25.37 4.44
C SER A 433 23.84 -26.80 3.92
N ASP A 434 24.52 -27.73 4.58
CA ASP A 434 24.31 -29.16 4.39
C ASP A 434 23.07 -29.63 5.17
N VAL A 435 22.22 -30.39 4.49
CA VAL A 435 20.98 -30.96 5.02
C VAL A 435 20.74 -32.29 4.34
N GLU A 436 20.59 -33.35 5.13
CA GLU A 436 20.11 -34.64 4.63
C GLU A 436 18.59 -34.66 4.70
N HIS A 437 17.95 -34.96 3.57
CA HIS A 437 16.50 -35.09 3.45
C HIS A 437 16.15 -36.30 2.60
N ASP A 438 15.59 -37.33 3.23
CA ASP A 438 15.26 -38.61 2.57
C ASP A 438 14.01 -38.54 1.66
N GLY A 439 13.31 -37.40 1.65
CA GLY A 439 12.11 -37.18 0.87
C GLY A 439 12.36 -36.56 -0.52
N PRO A 440 11.28 -36.16 -1.23
CA PRO A 440 11.39 -35.38 -2.47
C PRO A 440 12.01 -34.00 -2.21
N ASP A 441 12.41 -33.31 -3.28
CA ASP A 441 12.79 -31.91 -3.15
C ASP A 441 11.66 -31.10 -2.50
N LEU A 442 12.02 -30.20 -1.59
CA LEU A 442 11.07 -29.25 -1.00
C LEU A 442 11.32 -27.86 -1.57
N LEU A 443 10.30 -27.27 -2.19
CA LEU A 443 10.27 -25.85 -2.52
C LEU A 443 9.67 -25.07 -1.34
N VAL A 444 10.48 -24.24 -0.71
CA VAL A 444 10.07 -23.41 0.43
C VAL A 444 9.89 -21.97 -0.05
N LEU A 445 8.69 -21.44 0.12
CA LEU A 445 8.36 -20.05 -0.16
C LEU A 445 8.27 -19.28 1.16
N THR A 446 9.01 -18.19 1.28
CA THR A 446 8.94 -17.28 2.43
C THR A 446 8.21 -15.99 2.07
N SER A 447 7.54 -15.41 3.06
CA SER A 447 7.05 -14.03 3.04
C SER A 447 8.09 -13.13 3.72
N TYR A 448 8.55 -12.10 3.01
CA TYR A 448 9.40 -11.07 3.58
C TYR A 448 8.68 -9.70 3.56
N SER A 449 7.99 -9.35 4.63
CA SER A 449 7.27 -8.07 4.74
C SER A 449 8.21 -6.86 4.77
N GLY A 450 9.43 -7.02 5.31
CA GLY A 450 10.39 -5.93 5.50
C GLY A 450 10.77 -5.17 4.23
N VAL A 451 10.73 -5.82 3.05
CA VAL A 451 10.98 -5.13 1.76
C VAL A 451 9.80 -4.29 1.28
N LEU A 452 8.59 -4.55 1.79
CA LEU A 452 7.37 -3.81 1.47
C LEU A 452 7.09 -2.68 2.48
N GLU A 453 7.55 -2.81 3.72
CA GLU A 453 7.32 -1.86 4.82
C GLU A 453 7.67 -0.41 4.46
N PRO A 454 8.78 -0.09 3.75
CA PRO A 454 9.08 1.30 3.37
C PRO A 454 7.99 1.97 2.54
N LYS A 455 7.23 1.20 1.74
CA LYS A 455 6.15 1.71 0.89
C LYS A 455 4.77 1.53 1.51
N TYR A 456 4.54 0.42 2.22
CA TYR A 456 3.21 -0.03 2.62
C TYR A 456 2.96 -0.04 4.13
N GLY A 457 3.98 0.26 4.95
CA GLY A 457 3.88 0.21 6.41
C GLY A 457 3.31 -1.14 6.88
N ASP A 458 2.36 -1.09 7.82
CA ASP A 458 1.74 -2.28 8.43
C ASP A 458 0.98 -3.18 7.44
N ARG A 459 0.58 -2.65 6.27
CA ARG A 459 -0.07 -3.45 5.21
C ARG A 459 0.91 -4.41 4.52
N ALA A 460 2.21 -4.18 4.66
CA ALA A 460 3.25 -5.02 4.07
C ALA A 460 3.09 -6.51 4.40
N LEU A 461 2.69 -6.84 5.63
CA LEU A 461 2.46 -8.22 6.05
C LEU A 461 1.36 -8.88 5.20
N LYS A 462 0.18 -8.28 5.13
CA LYS A 462 -0.93 -8.75 4.28
C LYS A 462 -0.51 -8.96 2.82
N LEU A 463 0.11 -7.94 2.23
CA LEU A 463 0.53 -7.95 0.83
C LEU A 463 1.53 -9.08 0.57
N SER A 464 2.49 -9.29 1.48
CA SER A 464 3.49 -10.33 1.30
C SER A 464 2.89 -11.75 1.27
N PHE A 465 1.79 -12.01 1.98
CA PHE A 465 1.11 -13.30 1.95
C PHE A 465 0.21 -13.47 0.72
N LEU A 466 -0.41 -12.38 0.21
CA LEU A 466 -1.08 -12.38 -1.09
C LEU A 466 -0.09 -12.71 -2.21
N ASP A 467 1.08 -12.06 -2.19
CA ASP A 467 2.15 -12.29 -3.18
C ASP A 467 2.68 -13.73 -3.13
N VAL A 468 2.82 -14.33 -1.93
CA VAL A 468 3.16 -15.76 -1.80
C VAL A 468 2.06 -16.64 -2.41
N GLY A 469 0.79 -16.25 -2.27
CA GLY A 469 -0.33 -16.91 -2.93
C GLY A 469 -0.18 -16.96 -4.45
N CYS A 470 0.14 -15.82 -5.07
CA CYS A 470 0.43 -15.73 -6.50
C CYS A 470 1.62 -16.63 -6.89
N ALA A 471 2.71 -16.58 -6.12
CA ALA A 471 3.92 -17.38 -6.34
C ALA A 471 3.64 -18.90 -6.24
N ARG A 472 2.88 -19.34 -5.24
CA ARG A 472 2.45 -20.74 -5.05
C ARG A 472 1.54 -21.20 -6.18
N ALA A 473 0.60 -20.36 -6.62
CA ALA A 473 -0.24 -20.68 -7.77
C ALA A 473 0.58 -20.80 -9.06
N ALA A 474 1.56 -19.92 -9.29
CA ALA A 474 2.50 -20.05 -10.40
C ALA A 474 3.27 -21.38 -10.35
N ALA A 475 3.78 -21.76 -9.18
CA ALA A 475 4.53 -23.01 -9.00
C ALA A 475 3.69 -24.25 -9.36
N THR A 476 2.47 -24.30 -8.83
CA THR A 476 1.56 -25.44 -9.05
C THR A 476 1.04 -25.50 -10.48
N THR A 477 0.78 -24.36 -11.12
CA THR A 477 0.36 -24.30 -12.53
C THR A 477 1.48 -24.74 -13.48
N VAL A 478 2.71 -24.25 -13.27
CA VAL A 478 3.88 -24.65 -14.09
C VAL A 478 4.24 -26.12 -13.87
N GLY A 479 4.25 -26.60 -12.62
CA GLY A 479 4.50 -28.01 -12.35
C GLY A 479 3.47 -28.93 -13.01
N SER A 480 2.18 -28.60 -12.93
CA SER A 480 1.10 -29.39 -13.52
C SER A 480 1.17 -29.44 -15.05
N ALA A 481 1.59 -28.35 -15.69
CA ALA A 481 1.85 -28.31 -17.14
C ALA A 481 3.04 -29.21 -17.53
N LEU A 482 4.05 -29.31 -16.67
CA LEU A 482 5.19 -30.24 -16.83
C LEU A 482 4.88 -31.69 -16.40
N GLY A 483 3.64 -31.98 -15.97
CA GLY A 483 3.24 -33.32 -15.50
C GLY A 483 3.74 -33.66 -14.10
N VAL A 484 4.16 -32.68 -13.31
CA VAL A 484 4.67 -32.86 -11.94
C VAL A 484 3.71 -32.27 -10.92
N ARG A 485 3.41 -33.05 -9.88
CA ARG A 485 2.58 -32.58 -8.78
C ARG A 485 3.43 -31.85 -7.74
N LEU A 486 3.07 -30.59 -7.47
CA LEU A 486 3.52 -29.88 -6.28
C LEU A 486 2.38 -29.87 -5.27
N SER A 487 2.61 -30.46 -4.11
CA SER A 487 1.63 -30.56 -3.02
C SER A 487 2.20 -30.00 -1.73
N ASP A 488 1.33 -29.46 -0.86
CA ASP A 488 1.79 -28.98 0.44
C ASP A 488 2.42 -30.11 1.25
N ALA A 489 3.64 -29.86 1.73
CA ALA A 489 4.31 -30.77 2.64
C ALA A 489 3.67 -30.68 4.03
N SER A 490 3.61 -31.82 4.74
CA SER A 490 3.25 -31.81 6.15
C SER A 490 4.38 -31.20 6.97
N VAL A 491 4.21 -29.94 7.37
CA VAL A 491 5.23 -29.21 8.13
C VAL A 491 5.05 -29.49 9.62
N THR A 492 5.83 -30.44 10.13
CA THR A 492 5.92 -30.71 11.58
C THR A 492 6.76 -29.65 12.28
N PRO A 493 6.61 -29.41 13.59
CA PRO A 493 7.46 -28.47 14.33
C PRO A 493 8.97 -28.72 14.16
N PRO A 494 9.47 -29.98 14.18
CA PRO A 494 10.88 -30.25 13.89
C PRO A 494 11.29 -29.87 12.46
N LEU A 495 10.46 -30.15 11.46
CA LEU A 495 10.74 -29.74 10.07
C LEU A 495 10.79 -28.22 9.96
N HIS A 496 9.82 -27.52 10.56
CA HIS A 496 9.79 -26.06 10.58
C HIS A 496 11.05 -25.47 11.22
N GLN A 497 11.48 -26.00 12.37
CA GLN A 497 12.71 -25.57 13.04
C GLN A 497 13.94 -25.82 12.18
N MET A 498 14.07 -27.01 11.57
CA MET A 498 15.16 -27.35 10.66
C MET A 498 15.19 -26.40 9.45
N LEU A 499 14.05 -26.11 8.84
CA LEU A 499 13.99 -25.15 7.73
C LEU A 499 14.45 -23.76 8.16
N ARG A 500 14.01 -23.27 9.32
CA ARG A 500 14.42 -21.95 9.82
C ARG A 500 15.93 -21.85 10.05
N GLU A 501 16.52 -22.86 10.69
CA GLU A 501 17.96 -22.89 10.97
C GLU A 501 18.76 -23.00 9.66
N LYS A 502 18.43 -23.99 8.82
CA LYS A 502 19.22 -24.35 7.65
C LYS A 502 19.09 -23.37 6.49
N LEU A 503 17.98 -22.63 6.43
CA LEU A 503 17.78 -21.51 5.50
C LEU A 503 18.23 -20.16 6.06
N ALA A 504 18.82 -20.13 7.27
CA ALA A 504 19.28 -18.90 7.94
C ALA A 504 18.17 -17.83 8.08
N LEU A 505 16.96 -18.25 8.46
CA LEU A 505 15.79 -17.38 8.61
C LEU A 505 15.62 -16.82 10.03
N ASP A 506 16.48 -17.20 10.97
CA ASP A 506 16.43 -16.71 12.34
C ASP A 506 16.94 -15.27 12.43
N GLY A 507 16.12 -14.40 13.00
CA GLY A 507 16.39 -12.96 13.08
C GLY A 507 16.25 -12.18 11.76
N SER A 508 15.95 -12.83 10.64
CA SER A 508 15.84 -12.15 9.33
C SER A 508 14.55 -11.36 9.13
N GLY A 509 13.52 -11.65 9.93
CA GLY A 509 12.16 -11.13 9.73
C GLY A 509 11.36 -11.85 8.63
N GLU A 510 11.97 -12.83 7.94
CA GLU A 510 11.28 -13.69 6.97
C GLU A 510 10.48 -14.80 7.65
N ARG A 511 9.32 -15.11 7.07
CA ARG A 511 8.41 -16.16 7.56
C ARG A 511 8.24 -17.25 6.52
N ILE A 512 8.39 -18.51 6.91
CA ILE A 512 8.02 -19.64 6.05
C ILE A 512 6.51 -19.57 5.83
N ALA A 513 6.10 -19.44 4.57
CA ALA A 513 4.73 -19.19 4.20
C ALA A 513 4.11 -20.41 3.49
N ALA A 514 4.88 -21.10 2.66
CA ALA A 514 4.47 -22.38 2.07
C ALA A 514 5.66 -23.32 1.91
N VAL A 515 5.43 -24.63 2.04
CA VAL A 515 6.42 -25.68 1.76
C VAL A 515 5.75 -26.68 0.82
N LEU A 516 6.28 -26.82 -0.39
CA LEU A 516 5.74 -27.69 -1.42
C LEU A 516 6.70 -28.85 -1.66
N ALA A 517 6.21 -30.08 -1.52
CA ALA A 517 6.92 -31.26 -1.98
C ALA A 517 6.82 -31.36 -3.51
N VAL A 518 7.97 -31.51 -4.17
CA VAL A 518 8.08 -31.66 -5.63
C VAL A 518 8.15 -33.16 -5.94
N ASP A 519 6.99 -33.77 -6.22
CA ASP A 519 6.93 -35.20 -6.51
C ASP A 519 7.32 -35.49 -7.97
N ALA A 520 8.62 -35.64 -8.22
CA ALA A 520 9.14 -36.03 -9.53
C ALA A 520 8.96 -37.54 -9.83
N ALA A 521 8.72 -38.38 -8.82
CA ALA A 521 8.50 -39.82 -9.00
C ALA A 521 7.18 -40.09 -9.74
N SER A 522 6.25 -39.13 -9.73
CA SER A 522 5.02 -39.14 -10.51
C SER A 522 5.16 -38.55 -11.92
N GLY A 523 6.38 -38.47 -12.49
CA GLY A 523 6.67 -38.15 -13.91
C GLY A 523 6.05 -39.08 -14.97
N ARG A 524 4.98 -39.82 -14.61
CA ARG A 524 4.04 -40.52 -15.48
C ARG A 524 2.63 -39.89 -15.47
N ASN A 525 2.42 -38.79 -14.75
CA ASN A 525 1.15 -38.07 -14.82
C ASN A 525 1.04 -37.37 -16.16
N ARG A 526 -0.13 -37.50 -16.79
CA ARG A 526 -0.43 -36.80 -18.02
C ARG A 526 -0.43 -35.29 -17.73
N PRO A 527 0.30 -34.46 -18.50
CA PRO A 527 0.22 -32.99 -18.40
C PRO A 527 -1.23 -32.53 -18.33
N ASP A 528 -1.53 -31.60 -17.43
CA ASP A 528 -2.87 -31.03 -17.32
C ASP A 528 -3.09 -30.00 -18.44
N PRO A 529 -4.00 -30.26 -19.40
CA PRO A 529 -4.25 -29.33 -20.51
C PRO A 529 -4.76 -27.97 -20.05
N THR A 530 -5.43 -27.90 -18.90
CA THR A 530 -5.90 -26.63 -18.33
C THR A 530 -4.72 -25.79 -17.87
N SER A 531 -3.82 -26.38 -17.07
CA SER A 531 -2.58 -25.75 -16.64
C SER A 531 -1.69 -25.33 -17.81
N GLN A 532 -1.59 -26.14 -18.87
CA GLN A 532 -0.85 -25.75 -20.07
C GLN A 532 -1.40 -24.47 -20.69
N ARG A 533 -2.72 -24.36 -20.89
CA ARG A 533 -3.33 -23.14 -21.45
C ARG A 533 -3.04 -21.90 -20.60
N LEU A 534 -2.97 -22.05 -19.28
CA LEU A 534 -2.61 -20.95 -18.38
C LEU A 534 -1.12 -20.59 -18.49
N VAL A 535 -0.23 -21.58 -18.60
CA VAL A 535 1.21 -21.38 -18.83
C VAL A 535 1.47 -20.63 -20.13
N ASP A 536 0.71 -20.92 -21.19
CA ASP A 536 0.82 -20.25 -22.49
C ASP A 536 0.61 -18.73 -22.39
N GLN A 537 -0.13 -18.26 -21.38
CA GLN A 537 -0.39 -16.82 -21.15
C GLN A 537 0.68 -16.11 -20.32
N LEU A 538 1.59 -16.85 -19.66
CA LEU A 538 2.58 -16.25 -18.76
C LEU A 538 3.45 -15.17 -19.42
N PRO A 539 3.96 -15.33 -20.65
CA PRO A 539 4.84 -14.32 -21.25
C PRO A 539 4.16 -12.98 -21.50
N GLY A 540 2.85 -12.98 -21.76
CA GLY A 540 2.05 -11.78 -22.00
C GLY A 540 1.45 -11.18 -20.72
N ARG A 541 1.50 -11.90 -19.60
CA ARG A 541 0.83 -11.50 -18.35
C ARG A 541 1.46 -10.21 -17.80
N HIS A 542 0.62 -9.20 -17.62
CA HIS A 542 0.97 -7.98 -16.92
C HIS A 542 -0.26 -7.41 -16.21
N SER A 543 -0.04 -6.59 -15.19
CA SER A 543 -1.14 -5.90 -14.50
C SER A 543 -1.38 -4.55 -15.17
N VAL A 544 -2.63 -4.27 -15.50
CA VAL A 544 -3.05 -3.10 -16.27
C VAL A 544 -3.31 -1.92 -15.34
N GLY A 545 -2.64 -0.79 -15.60
CA GLY A 545 -2.79 0.45 -14.81
C GLY A 545 -4.00 1.31 -15.21
N SER A 546 -4.50 1.14 -16.42
CA SER A 546 -5.67 1.85 -16.97
C SER A 546 -6.29 1.06 -18.11
N PHE A 547 -7.61 1.13 -18.25
CA PHE A 547 -8.34 0.37 -19.26
C PHE A 547 -8.84 1.25 -20.41
N ALA A 548 -9.06 0.62 -21.57
CA ALA A 548 -9.73 1.24 -22.70
C ALA A 548 -11.21 1.54 -22.35
N PRO A 549 -11.86 2.52 -23.02
CA PRO A 549 -13.24 2.90 -22.71
C PRO A 549 -14.27 1.79 -23.02
N GLU A 550 -13.93 0.83 -23.88
CA GLU A 550 -14.86 -0.27 -24.18
C GLU A 550 -15.06 -1.21 -22.98
N ARG A 551 -16.32 -1.56 -22.75
CA ARG A 551 -16.73 -2.40 -21.63
C ARG A 551 -16.59 -3.88 -21.95
N VAL A 552 -16.09 -4.64 -20.97
CA VAL A 552 -16.07 -6.11 -21.00
C VAL A 552 -17.40 -6.63 -20.45
N PRO A 553 -18.13 -7.46 -21.21
CA PRO A 553 -19.35 -8.11 -20.73
C PRO A 553 -19.10 -9.01 -19.50
N GLN A 554 -19.96 -8.90 -18.49
CA GLN A 554 -19.82 -9.63 -17.21
C GLN A 554 -20.01 -11.14 -17.37
N ASP A 555 -20.86 -11.56 -18.31
CA ASP A 555 -21.09 -12.97 -18.67
C ASP A 555 -19.84 -13.67 -19.22
N LEU A 556 -18.84 -12.89 -19.66
CA LEU A 556 -17.51 -13.42 -20.02
C LEU A 556 -16.57 -13.52 -18.82
N VAL A 557 -16.79 -12.76 -17.75
CA VAL A 557 -15.86 -12.62 -16.61
C VAL A 557 -16.24 -13.53 -15.45
N GLU A 558 -17.53 -13.56 -15.07
CA GLU A 558 -18.01 -14.36 -13.95
C GLU A 558 -17.64 -15.86 -14.08
N PRO A 559 -17.78 -16.53 -15.26
CA PRO A 559 -17.40 -17.94 -15.39
C PRO A 559 -15.90 -18.18 -15.15
N LEU A 560 -15.03 -17.28 -15.62
CA LEU A 560 -13.58 -17.39 -15.41
C LEU A 560 -13.22 -17.29 -13.93
N LEU A 561 -13.96 -16.46 -13.18
CA LEU A 561 -13.79 -16.37 -11.73
C LEU A 561 -14.27 -17.64 -11.03
N VAL A 562 -15.44 -18.16 -11.41
CA VAL A 562 -16.00 -19.41 -10.84
C VAL A 562 -15.08 -20.60 -11.09
N GLU A 563 -14.50 -20.73 -12.28
CA GLU A 563 -13.48 -21.75 -12.56
C GLU A 563 -12.25 -21.59 -11.67
N SER A 564 -11.83 -20.35 -11.39
CA SER A 564 -10.70 -20.07 -10.49
C SER A 564 -11.00 -20.42 -9.04
N PHE A 565 -12.27 -20.31 -8.60
CA PHE A 565 -12.71 -20.82 -7.30
C PHE A 565 -12.61 -22.35 -7.21
N ALA A 566 -12.97 -23.07 -8.28
CA ALA A 566 -12.89 -24.53 -8.31
C ALA A 566 -11.44 -25.02 -8.12
N ASP A 567 -10.44 -24.31 -8.67
CA ASP A 567 -9.03 -24.65 -8.51
C ASP A 567 -8.52 -24.50 -7.07
N VAL A 568 -9.15 -23.63 -6.27
CA VAL A 568 -8.70 -23.35 -4.91
C VAL A 568 -9.54 -24.00 -3.82
N ALA A 569 -10.71 -24.55 -4.16
CA ALA A 569 -11.71 -25.08 -3.22
C ALA A 569 -11.15 -26.06 -2.16
N SER A 570 -10.01 -26.72 -2.44
CA SER A 570 -9.34 -27.68 -1.55
C SER A 570 -7.90 -27.28 -1.15
N VAL A 571 -7.44 -26.08 -1.52
CA VAL A 571 -6.03 -25.64 -1.42
C VAL A 571 -5.63 -25.18 -0.01
N GLY A 572 -6.56 -25.17 0.94
CA GLY A 572 -6.25 -24.95 2.34
C GLY A 572 -7.42 -24.54 3.24
N PRO A 573 -7.14 -24.31 4.53
CA PRO A 573 -8.13 -24.03 5.58
C PRO A 573 -9.06 -22.84 5.31
N GLY A 574 -8.62 -21.87 4.51
CA GLY A 574 -9.39 -20.65 4.21
C GLY A 574 -10.32 -20.74 3.00
N SER A 575 -10.18 -21.76 2.14
CA SER A 575 -10.84 -21.74 0.83
C SER A 575 -12.37 -21.82 0.89
N PRO A 576 -13.01 -22.65 1.74
CA PRO A 576 -14.47 -22.74 1.79
C PRO A 576 -15.14 -21.48 2.32
N LEU A 577 -14.36 -20.61 2.99
CA LEU A 577 -14.84 -19.40 3.66
C LEU A 577 -14.53 -18.14 2.85
N LEU A 578 -13.99 -18.29 1.63
CA LEU A 578 -13.72 -17.22 0.69
C LEU A 578 -14.87 -17.10 -0.31
N ARG A 579 -15.39 -15.89 -0.51
CA ARG A 579 -16.39 -15.57 -1.53
C ARG A 579 -15.94 -14.33 -2.31
N ALA A 580 -16.57 -14.08 -3.44
CA ALA A 580 -16.38 -12.85 -4.19
C ALA A 580 -17.66 -12.03 -4.25
N VAL A 581 -17.52 -10.71 -4.27
CA VAL A 581 -18.56 -9.77 -4.68
C VAL A 581 -18.13 -9.12 -5.98
N VAL A 582 -18.88 -9.35 -7.05
CA VAL A 582 -18.67 -8.69 -8.35
C VAL A 582 -19.51 -7.43 -8.39
N LEU A 583 -18.88 -6.29 -8.68
CA LEU A 583 -19.52 -4.99 -8.78
C LEU A 583 -19.75 -4.64 -10.25
N HIS A 584 -21.01 -4.38 -10.58
CA HIS A 584 -21.47 -4.15 -11.94
C HIS A 584 -21.64 -2.65 -12.14
N PHE A 585 -20.96 -2.14 -13.15
CA PHE A 585 -20.99 -0.74 -13.47
C PHE A 585 -22.13 -0.47 -14.46
N ASP A 586 -22.64 0.75 -14.46
CA ASP A 586 -23.58 1.20 -15.48
C ASP A 586 -22.88 1.34 -16.85
N PRO A 587 -23.61 1.54 -17.96
CA PRO A 587 -22.99 1.66 -19.28
C PRO A 587 -21.98 2.82 -19.39
N SER A 588 -22.18 3.90 -18.64
CA SER A 588 -21.22 5.00 -18.55
C SER A 588 -19.94 4.59 -17.80
N GLY A 589 -20.09 3.68 -16.84
CA GLY A 589 -19.10 3.21 -15.88
C GLY A 589 -18.75 4.22 -14.80
N GLU A 590 -19.59 5.23 -14.62
CA GLU A 590 -19.48 6.22 -13.54
C GLU A 590 -20.07 5.69 -12.23
N ARG A 591 -20.91 4.63 -12.28
CA ARG A 591 -21.63 4.14 -11.10
C ARG A 591 -21.68 2.63 -11.03
N VAL A 592 -21.46 2.09 -9.83
CA VAL A 592 -21.86 0.73 -9.47
C VAL A 592 -23.37 0.70 -9.31
N VAL A 593 -24.06 -0.16 -10.05
CA VAL A 593 -25.53 -0.27 -10.07
C VAL A 593 -26.07 -1.62 -9.62
N ALA A 594 -25.23 -2.65 -9.61
CA ALA A 594 -25.58 -3.95 -9.04
C ALA A 594 -24.33 -4.63 -8.45
N ALA A 595 -24.56 -5.60 -7.57
CA ALA A 595 -23.53 -6.45 -7.02
C ALA A 595 -24.04 -7.89 -6.92
N ARG A 596 -23.14 -8.87 -7.10
CA ARG A 596 -23.48 -10.30 -7.01
C ARG A 596 -22.44 -11.07 -6.21
N TRP A 597 -22.92 -12.01 -5.42
CA TRP A 597 -22.11 -12.99 -4.72
C TRP A 597 -21.67 -14.09 -5.69
N LEU A 598 -20.40 -14.46 -5.66
CA LEU A 598 -19.86 -15.63 -6.34
C LEU A 598 -19.14 -16.55 -5.35
N PRO A 599 -19.18 -17.88 -5.57
CA PRO A 599 -19.68 -18.56 -6.79
C PRO A 599 -21.21 -18.74 -6.90
N ASP A 600 -21.98 -18.44 -5.86
CA ASP A 600 -23.41 -18.79 -5.78
C ASP A 600 -24.32 -18.04 -6.77
N GLY A 601 -23.89 -16.88 -7.27
CA GLY A 601 -24.62 -16.05 -8.23
C GLY A 601 -25.74 -15.18 -7.62
N GLU A 602 -25.95 -15.26 -6.31
CA GLU A 602 -27.01 -14.54 -5.59
C GLU A 602 -26.80 -13.02 -5.61
N PRO A 603 -27.88 -12.20 -5.67
CA PRO A 603 -27.76 -10.76 -5.55
C PRO A 603 -27.08 -10.35 -4.23
N CYS A 604 -26.09 -9.46 -4.31
CA CYS A 604 -25.49 -8.82 -3.15
C CYS A 604 -26.21 -7.48 -2.91
N PRO A 605 -26.60 -7.15 -1.66
CA PRO A 605 -27.24 -5.87 -1.38
C PRO A 605 -26.40 -4.71 -1.88
N LEU A 606 -27.03 -3.75 -2.57
CA LEU A 606 -26.42 -2.47 -2.92
C LEU A 606 -27.33 -1.37 -2.37
N ARG A 607 -26.86 -0.66 -1.33
CA ARG A 607 -27.69 0.35 -0.64
C ARG A 607 -28.04 1.53 -1.55
N LYS A 608 -27.08 1.98 -2.37
CA LYS A 608 -27.26 3.04 -3.37
C LYS A 608 -26.24 2.92 -4.51
N PRO A 609 -26.55 3.46 -5.70
CA PRO A 609 -25.55 3.63 -6.73
C PRO A 609 -24.34 4.38 -6.19
N THR A 610 -23.15 3.83 -6.39
CA THR A 610 -21.91 4.32 -5.75
C THR A 610 -20.85 4.59 -6.82
N ASP A 611 -20.16 5.72 -6.73
CA ASP A 611 -19.00 6.00 -7.59
C ASP A 611 -17.87 5.02 -7.25
N PRO A 612 -17.34 4.24 -8.22
CA PRO A 612 -16.28 3.27 -7.95
C PRO A 612 -15.00 3.89 -7.36
N ARG A 613 -14.76 5.19 -7.59
CA ARG A 613 -13.63 5.94 -7.02
C ARG A 613 -13.73 6.12 -5.49
N LEU A 614 -14.90 5.87 -4.90
CA LEU A 614 -15.08 5.87 -3.45
C LEU A 614 -14.76 4.52 -2.80
N LEU A 615 -14.57 3.47 -3.59
CA LEU A 615 -14.34 2.10 -3.11
C LEU A 615 -12.85 1.72 -3.10
N THR A 616 -12.04 2.42 -3.90
CA THR A 616 -10.61 2.22 -4.01
C THR A 616 -9.91 3.50 -4.46
N VAL A 617 -8.61 3.59 -4.18
CA VAL A 617 -7.76 4.75 -4.48
C VAL A 617 -6.99 4.59 -5.79
N GLN A 618 -7.21 3.47 -6.49
CA GLN A 618 -6.45 3.09 -7.68
C GLN A 618 -7.11 3.67 -8.93
N PRO A 619 -6.38 4.44 -9.76
CA PRO A 619 -6.93 5.04 -10.99
C PRO A 619 -7.57 4.03 -11.94
N ALA A 620 -7.04 2.80 -11.98
CA ALA A 620 -7.56 1.70 -12.78
C ALA A 620 -9.05 1.41 -12.52
N ALA A 621 -9.55 1.68 -11.31
CA ALA A 621 -10.96 1.49 -10.98
C ALA A 621 -11.90 2.50 -11.64
N ALA A 622 -11.39 3.67 -12.04
CA ALA A 622 -12.17 4.67 -12.75
C ALA A 622 -12.38 4.32 -14.23
N THR A 623 -11.47 3.53 -14.81
CA THR A 623 -11.50 3.14 -16.23
C THR A 623 -11.96 1.70 -16.44
N GLY A 624 -11.87 0.85 -15.42
CA GLY A 624 -12.27 -0.56 -15.48
C GLY A 624 -13.74 -0.79 -15.78
N SER A 625 -14.06 -1.96 -16.33
CA SER A 625 -15.42 -2.43 -16.60
C SER A 625 -16.14 -2.97 -15.36
N GLY A 626 -15.38 -3.33 -14.32
CA GLY A 626 -15.91 -3.77 -13.04
C GLY A 626 -14.83 -3.98 -12.00
N ILE A 627 -15.28 -4.25 -10.77
CA ILE A 627 -14.42 -4.58 -9.63
C ILE A 627 -14.92 -5.90 -9.03
N ILE A 628 -13.98 -6.79 -8.73
CA ILE A 628 -14.22 -8.02 -7.98
C ILE A 628 -13.58 -7.82 -6.60
N VAL A 629 -14.33 -8.05 -5.53
CA VAL A 629 -13.82 -7.98 -4.15
C VAL A 629 -13.88 -9.38 -3.54
N LEU A 630 -12.74 -9.92 -3.14
CA LEU A 630 -12.70 -11.14 -2.36
C LEU A 630 -12.97 -10.81 -0.89
N VAL A 631 -13.90 -11.54 -0.28
CA VAL A 631 -14.28 -11.39 1.13
C VAL A 631 -14.20 -12.72 1.86
N ALA A 632 -14.02 -12.68 3.18
CA ALA A 632 -13.95 -13.88 3.99
C ALA A 632 -14.66 -13.78 5.34
N ASP A 633 -15.03 -14.93 5.88
CA ASP A 633 -15.54 -15.08 7.25
C ASP A 633 -14.38 -15.21 8.26
N LEU A 634 -13.94 -14.06 8.79
CA LEU A 634 -12.78 -14.01 9.67
C LEU A 634 -12.99 -14.71 11.01
N PRO A 635 -14.16 -14.61 11.70
CA PRO A 635 -14.42 -15.40 12.89
C PRO A 635 -14.46 -16.90 12.64
N ALA A 636 -15.08 -17.36 11.55
CA ALA A 636 -15.11 -18.80 11.24
C ALA A 636 -13.70 -19.32 10.96
N ILE A 637 -12.90 -18.59 10.19
CA ILE A 637 -11.48 -18.93 9.95
C ILE A 637 -10.73 -19.02 11.27
N PHE A 638 -10.87 -18.02 12.14
CA PHE A 638 -10.18 -18.00 13.43
C PHE A 638 -10.60 -19.16 14.33
N ARG A 639 -11.91 -19.47 14.43
CA ARG A 639 -12.41 -20.60 15.21
C ARG A 639 -11.88 -21.95 14.72
N GLN A 640 -11.76 -22.12 13.41
CA GLN A 640 -11.34 -23.40 12.82
C GLN A 640 -9.82 -23.57 12.78
N HIS A 641 -9.07 -22.48 12.59
CA HIS A 641 -7.65 -22.53 12.19
C HIS A 641 -6.74 -21.52 12.90
N GLY A 642 -7.26 -20.79 13.89
CA GLY A 642 -6.53 -19.77 14.62
C GLY A 642 -6.01 -18.64 13.71
N GLU A 643 -4.94 -17.97 14.15
CA GLU A 643 -4.33 -16.86 13.42
C GLU A 643 -3.68 -17.29 12.10
N SER A 644 -3.10 -18.49 12.05
CA SER A 644 -2.52 -19.05 10.83
C SER A 644 -3.53 -19.22 9.70
N GLY A 645 -4.80 -19.45 10.05
CA GLY A 645 -5.89 -19.54 9.07
C GLY A 645 -6.02 -18.28 8.21
N TYR A 646 -5.87 -17.10 8.80
CA TYR A 646 -5.97 -15.83 8.08
C TYR A 646 -4.89 -15.70 7.00
N PHE A 647 -3.64 -16.01 7.33
CA PHE A 647 -2.53 -15.95 6.37
C PHE A 647 -2.67 -17.00 5.25
N ALA A 648 -3.16 -18.18 5.57
CA ALA A 648 -3.49 -19.19 4.57
C ALA A 648 -4.62 -18.71 3.63
N THR A 649 -5.65 -18.04 4.16
CA THR A 649 -6.72 -17.43 3.34
C THR A 649 -6.18 -16.36 2.40
N LEU A 650 -5.23 -15.52 2.85
CA LEU A 650 -4.57 -14.54 1.98
C LEU A 650 -3.81 -15.21 0.82
N GLN A 651 -3.10 -16.30 1.08
CA GLN A 651 -2.42 -17.06 0.02
C GLN A 651 -3.42 -17.65 -0.98
N VAL A 652 -4.54 -18.21 -0.48
CA VAL A 652 -5.61 -18.73 -1.34
C VAL A 652 -6.20 -17.61 -2.20
N ALA A 653 -6.47 -16.43 -1.62
CA ALA A 653 -6.99 -15.28 -2.34
C ALA A 653 -6.03 -14.78 -3.43
N GLY A 654 -4.72 -14.67 -3.13
CA GLY A 654 -3.70 -14.30 -4.11
C GLY A 654 -3.59 -15.33 -5.25
N GLY A 655 -3.59 -16.62 -4.91
CA GLY A 655 -3.53 -17.70 -5.90
C GLY A 655 -4.77 -17.78 -6.79
N LEU A 656 -5.97 -17.53 -6.23
CA LEU A 656 -7.22 -17.44 -6.98
C LEU A 656 -7.15 -16.30 -8.01
N LEU A 657 -6.79 -15.09 -7.56
CA LEU A 657 -6.70 -13.94 -8.45
C LEU A 657 -5.64 -14.16 -9.53
N TYR A 658 -4.49 -14.75 -9.20
CA TYR A 658 -3.47 -15.07 -10.20
C TYR A 658 -3.99 -15.96 -11.33
N ARG A 659 -4.72 -17.05 -11.01
CA ARG A 659 -5.30 -17.92 -12.05
C ARG A 659 -6.42 -17.24 -12.82
N PHE A 660 -7.21 -16.40 -12.14
CA PHE A 660 -8.19 -15.55 -12.79
C PHE A 660 -7.54 -14.58 -13.79
N GLU A 661 -6.43 -13.92 -13.44
CA GLU A 661 -5.69 -13.04 -14.37
C GLU A 661 -5.23 -13.81 -15.61
N LEU A 662 -4.69 -15.03 -15.47
CA LEU A 662 -4.26 -15.84 -16.62
C LEU A 662 -5.44 -16.26 -17.51
N ARG A 663 -6.58 -16.60 -16.92
CA ARG A 663 -7.82 -16.89 -17.67
C ARG A 663 -8.33 -15.66 -18.42
N CYS A 664 -8.32 -14.50 -17.77
CA CYS A 664 -8.67 -13.23 -18.40
C CYS A 664 -7.73 -12.89 -19.55
N ALA A 665 -6.42 -13.08 -19.38
CA ALA A 665 -5.44 -12.87 -20.45
C ALA A 665 -5.73 -13.74 -21.68
N ALA A 666 -6.07 -15.02 -21.48
CA ALA A 666 -6.50 -15.90 -22.58
C ALA A 666 -7.75 -15.38 -23.32
N ALA A 667 -8.64 -14.67 -22.61
CA ALA A 667 -9.82 -14.02 -23.16
C ALA A 667 -9.58 -12.57 -23.64
N ARG A 668 -8.32 -12.08 -23.61
CA ARG A 668 -7.94 -10.69 -23.93
C ARG A 668 -8.63 -9.64 -23.05
N ILE A 669 -8.80 -9.99 -21.78
CA ILE A 669 -9.34 -9.13 -20.73
C ILE A 669 -8.16 -8.73 -19.84
N GLY A 670 -7.93 -7.42 -19.73
CA GLY A 670 -6.91 -6.88 -18.83
C GLY A 670 -7.39 -6.93 -17.38
N THR A 671 -6.46 -7.14 -16.45
CA THR A 671 -6.73 -7.19 -15.01
C THR A 671 -5.71 -6.41 -14.21
N GLY A 672 -6.08 -6.01 -12.98
CA GLY A 672 -5.16 -5.44 -12.00
C GLY A 672 -5.56 -5.78 -10.58
N ILE A 673 -4.70 -6.51 -9.87
CA ILE A 673 -4.89 -6.83 -8.44
C ILE A 673 -4.63 -5.58 -7.59
N LEU A 674 -5.60 -5.28 -6.71
CA LEU A 674 -5.57 -4.16 -5.79
C LEU A 674 -5.41 -4.68 -4.36
N GLY A 675 -4.19 -4.56 -3.82
CA GLY A 675 -3.88 -4.98 -2.44
C GLY A 675 -4.49 -4.12 -1.34
N GLY A 676 -5.21 -3.04 -1.68
CA GLY A 676 -5.89 -2.17 -0.75
C GLY A 676 -7.26 -1.74 -1.28
N VAL A 677 -8.25 -1.78 -0.41
CA VAL A 677 -9.61 -1.29 -0.64
C VAL A 677 -10.03 -0.34 0.47
N ILE A 678 -11.00 0.54 0.20
CA ILE A 678 -11.63 1.37 1.22
C ILE A 678 -12.71 0.50 1.89
N ALA A 679 -12.28 -0.38 2.80
CA ALA A 679 -13.13 -1.41 3.40
C ALA A 679 -14.39 -0.85 4.08
N PRO A 680 -14.36 0.28 4.82
CA PRO A 680 -15.59 0.89 5.33
C PRO A 680 -16.60 1.28 4.25
N ALA A 681 -16.15 1.87 3.13
CA ALA A 681 -17.01 2.24 2.01
C ALA A 681 -17.65 1.02 1.35
N LEU A 682 -16.88 -0.05 1.14
CA LEU A 682 -17.41 -1.32 0.64
C LEU A 682 -18.47 -1.91 1.58
N ARG A 683 -18.20 -1.95 2.89
CA ARG A 683 -19.16 -2.44 3.89
C ARG A 683 -20.45 -1.65 3.88
N TRP A 684 -20.34 -0.32 3.82
CA TRP A 684 -21.50 0.55 3.77
C TRP A 684 -22.30 0.37 2.48
N SER A 685 -21.66 0.45 1.31
CA SER A 685 -22.35 0.35 0.02
C SER A 685 -22.97 -1.01 -0.22
N LEU A 686 -22.30 -2.10 0.20
CA LEU A 686 -22.70 -3.47 -0.09
C LEU A 686 -23.41 -4.18 1.09
N GLY A 687 -23.58 -3.48 2.22
CA GLY A 687 -24.14 -4.07 3.43
C GLY A 687 -23.32 -5.21 4.01
N LEU A 688 -22.00 -5.24 3.76
CA LEU A 688 -21.12 -6.25 4.34
C LEU A 688 -20.98 -6.00 5.84
N ASP A 689 -21.07 -7.06 6.63
CA ASP A 689 -20.90 -7.00 8.08
C ASP A 689 -19.46 -6.66 8.51
N GLY A 690 -18.49 -6.80 7.59
CA GLY A 690 -17.09 -6.51 7.83
C GLY A 690 -16.35 -7.55 8.65
N VAL A 691 -16.99 -8.68 8.93
CA VAL A 691 -16.52 -9.70 9.86
C VAL A 691 -16.69 -11.07 9.22
N SER A 692 -17.92 -11.50 8.95
CA SER A 692 -18.24 -12.72 8.19
C SER A 692 -18.13 -12.50 6.67
N SER A 693 -18.04 -11.23 6.25
CA SER A 693 -17.88 -10.76 4.88
C SER A 693 -16.82 -9.64 4.81
N ALA A 694 -15.67 -9.87 5.45
CA ALA A 694 -14.59 -8.90 5.51
C ALA A 694 -13.85 -8.79 4.16
N PRO A 695 -13.74 -7.59 3.54
CA PRO A 695 -12.98 -7.39 2.31
C PRO A 695 -11.48 -7.64 2.50
N LEU A 696 -10.91 -8.55 1.70
CA LEU A 696 -9.49 -8.89 1.77
C LEU A 696 -8.69 -8.24 0.64
N VAL A 697 -9.10 -8.41 -0.60
CA VAL A 697 -8.36 -7.94 -1.78
C VAL A 697 -9.34 -7.71 -2.91
N ALA A 698 -9.02 -6.81 -3.83
CA ALA A 698 -9.85 -6.58 -5.01
C ALA A 698 -9.07 -6.81 -6.31
N CYS A 699 -9.79 -6.98 -7.40
CA CYS A 699 -9.26 -7.00 -8.75
C CYS A 699 -10.15 -6.11 -9.62
N VAL A 700 -9.54 -5.22 -10.39
CA VAL A 700 -10.23 -4.51 -11.48
C VAL A 700 -10.02 -5.28 -12.78
N PHE A 701 -11.00 -5.22 -13.67
CA PHE A 701 -10.88 -5.80 -15.01
C PHE A 701 -11.46 -4.85 -16.06
N GLY A 702 -11.00 -4.98 -17.29
CA GLY A 702 -11.47 -4.18 -18.41
C GLY A 702 -10.75 -4.55 -19.70
N LYS A 703 -11.02 -3.81 -20.78
CA LYS A 703 -10.32 -4.02 -22.04
C LYS A 703 -8.94 -3.35 -21.97
N GLU A 704 -7.91 -4.04 -22.43
CA GLU A 704 -6.57 -3.46 -22.50
C GLU A 704 -6.54 -2.27 -23.48
N PRO A 705 -5.87 -1.15 -23.13
CA PRO A 705 -5.60 -0.08 -24.08
C PRO A 705 -4.66 -0.60 -25.18
N MET A 706 -5.03 -0.37 -26.44
CA MET A 706 -4.25 -0.80 -27.61
C MET A 706 -2.88 -0.13 -27.71
#